data_AF-A0A7J7XA02-F1
#
_entry.id   AF-A0A7J7XA02-F1
#
_cell.length_a   1.000
_cell.length_b   1.000
_cell.length_c   1.000
_cell.angle_alpha   90.00
_cell.angle_beta   90.00
_cell.angle_gamma   90.00
#
_symmetry.space_group_name_H-M   'P 1'
#
loop_
_entity.id
_entity.type
_entity.pdbx_description
1 polymer ?
#
loop_
_entity_poly.entity_id
_entity_poly.type
_entity_poly.pdbx_seq_one_letter_code
_entity_poly.pdbx_strand_id
1 'polypeptide(L)'
;MTTHVTLEDALSNVDLLEELPLPDQQPCIEPPPSSIMYQANFDTNFEDRNAFVTGIARYIEQATVHSSMNEMLEEGHEYAVMLYTWRSCSRAIPQVKCNEQPNRVEIYEKTVEVLEPEVTKLMKFMYFQRKAIERFCSEVKRLCHAERRKDFVSEAYLLTLGKFINMFAVLDELKNMKCSVKNDHSAYKRAAQFLRKMADPQSIQESQNLSMFLANHNRITQCLHQQLEVIPGYEELLADIVNICVDYYENKMYLTPSEKHMLLKVMGFGLYLMDGNVSNIYKLDAKKRINLSKIDKFFKQLQVVPLFGDMQIELARYIKTSAHYEENKSKWTCTQSSISPQYNICEQMVQIRDDHIRFISELARYSNSEVVTGSGLDSQKSDEEYRELFDLALRGLQLLSKWSAHVMEVYSWKLVHPTDKFCNKDCPGTAEEYERATRYNYTSEEKFAFVEVIAMIKGLQVLMGRMESVFNQAIRNTIYAALQDFAQVTLREPLRQAVRKKKNVLISVLQAIRKTICDWEGGREPPNDPCLRGEKDPKGGFDIKVPRRAVGPSSTQLYMVRTMLESLIADKSGSKKTLRSSLDGPIVLAIEDFHKQSFFFTHLLNISEALQQCCDLSQLWFREFFLELTMGRRIQFPIEMSMPWILTDHILETKEPSMMEYVLYPLDLYNDSAYYALTKFKKQFLYDEIEAEVNLCFDQFVYKLADQIFAYYKAMAGSVLLDKRFRAECKNYGVIIPYPPSNRYETLLKQRHVQLLGRSIDLNRLITQRISAAMYKSLDQAISRFESEDLTSIVELEWLLEINRLTHRLLCKHMTLDSFDAMFREANHNVSAPYGRITLHVFWELNFDFLPNYCYNGSTNRFVRTAIPFTQEPQRDKPANVQPYYLYGSKD
;
A
#
# COMPACT_ATOMS: atom_id res chain seq x y z
N MET A 1 33.93 36.04 27.76
CA MET A 1 33.49 34.67 28.07
C MET A 1 33.19 34.01 26.73
N THR A 2 34.09 33.14 26.27
CA THR A 2 33.90 32.34 25.06
C THR A 2 32.96 31.19 25.42
N THR A 3 31.71 31.29 25.00
CA THR A 3 30.74 30.18 25.07
C THR A 3 31.25 29.04 24.20
N HIS A 4 31.61 27.92 24.81
CA HIS A 4 31.93 26.69 24.10
C HIS A 4 30.64 26.17 23.46
N VAL A 5 30.56 26.23 22.13
CA VAL A 5 29.51 25.57 21.35
C VAL A 5 29.84 24.08 21.32
N THR A 6 28.89 23.23 21.73
CA THR A 6 29.09 21.77 21.71
C THR A 6 28.97 21.23 20.29
N LEU A 7 29.46 20.01 20.05
CA LEU A 7 29.30 19.35 18.75
C LEU A 7 27.81 19.08 18.46
N GLU A 8 27.02 18.75 19.48
CA GLU A 8 25.56 18.60 19.34
C GLU A 8 24.88 19.91 18.92
N ASP A 9 25.26 21.06 19.48
CA ASP A 9 24.72 22.36 19.07
C ASP A 9 25.08 22.69 17.61
N ALA A 10 26.29 22.33 17.18
CA ALA A 10 26.73 22.54 15.80
C ALA A 10 25.98 21.64 14.81
N LEU A 11 25.71 20.38 15.18
CA LEU A 11 24.91 19.44 14.36
C LEU A 11 23.45 19.88 14.29
N SER A 12 22.84 20.26 15.42
CA SER A 12 21.45 20.74 15.46
C SER A 12 21.24 21.99 14.59
N ASN A 13 22.23 22.89 14.54
CA ASN A 13 22.20 24.05 13.64
C ASN A 13 22.29 23.68 12.16
N VAL A 14 22.97 22.57 11.81
CA VAL A 14 23.02 22.06 10.43
C VAL A 14 21.72 21.35 10.08
N ASP A 15 21.14 20.59 11.01
CA ASP A 15 19.84 19.93 10.83
C ASP A 15 18.72 20.98 10.62
N LEU A 16 18.78 22.12 11.31
CA LEU A 16 17.89 23.28 11.11
C LEU A 16 17.99 23.89 9.70
N LEU A 17 19.14 23.79 9.03
CA LEU A 17 19.31 24.24 7.64
C LEU A 17 18.74 23.23 6.64
N GLU A 18 18.74 21.93 6.99
CA GLU A 18 18.11 20.86 6.19
C GLU A 18 16.58 20.89 6.31
N GLU A 19 16.07 21.33 7.48
CA GLU A 19 14.63 21.53 7.74
C GLU A 19 14.08 22.86 7.20
N LEU A 20 14.94 23.77 6.75
CA LEU A 20 14.52 25.08 6.25
C LEU A 20 13.73 24.90 4.94
N PRO A 21 12.42 25.19 4.91
CA PRO A 21 11.64 25.03 3.70
C PRO A 21 12.15 26.03 2.65
N LEU A 22 12.82 25.51 1.63
CA LEU A 22 13.06 26.28 0.42
C LEU A 22 11.68 26.69 -0.11
N PRO A 23 11.50 27.93 -0.62
CA PRO A 23 10.26 28.37 -1.21
C PRO A 23 10.04 27.68 -2.55
N ASP A 24 9.78 26.39 -2.51
CA ASP A 24 9.22 25.66 -3.62
C ASP A 24 7.75 26.05 -3.73
N GLN A 25 7.41 26.77 -4.79
CA GLN A 25 6.05 27.24 -5.04
C GLN A 25 5.16 26.13 -5.64
N GLN A 26 5.66 24.90 -5.77
CA GLN A 26 4.89 23.75 -6.23
C GLN A 26 3.84 23.31 -5.19
N PRO A 27 2.56 23.16 -5.58
CA PRO A 27 1.56 22.54 -4.72
C PRO A 27 1.89 21.07 -4.45
N CYS A 28 1.83 20.66 -3.19
CA CYS A 28 1.99 19.27 -2.75
C CYS A 28 0.72 18.48 -3.09
N ILE A 29 0.64 17.98 -4.33
CA ILE A 29 -0.39 17.04 -4.80
C ILE A 29 0.22 15.69 -5.20
N GLU A 30 1.42 15.43 -4.69
CA GLU A 30 2.12 14.17 -4.83
C GLU A 30 2.55 13.64 -3.46
N PRO A 31 2.65 12.31 -3.31
CA PRO A 31 3.22 11.62 -2.15
C PRO A 31 4.72 11.90 -1.96
N PRO A 32 5.32 11.51 -0.81
CA PRO A 32 6.73 11.74 -0.59
C PRO A 32 7.55 10.82 -1.52
N PRO A 33 8.69 11.28 -2.05
CA PRO A 33 9.54 10.41 -2.86
C PRO A 33 9.96 9.20 -2.06
N SER A 34 9.81 8.01 -2.66
CA SER A 34 10.43 6.77 -2.18
C SER A 34 11.94 6.83 -2.44
N SER A 35 12.64 7.72 -1.73
CA SER A 35 14.11 7.79 -1.75
C SER A 35 14.71 6.55 -1.08
N ILE A 36 16.02 6.38 -1.20
CA ILE A 36 16.75 5.35 -0.45
C ILE A 36 16.66 5.75 1.04
N MET A 37 15.63 5.24 1.71
CA MET A 37 15.42 5.43 3.14
C MET A 37 16.45 4.57 3.89
N TYR A 38 17.44 5.21 4.51
CA TYR A 38 18.31 4.52 5.46
C TYR A 38 17.56 4.39 6.78
N GLN A 39 17.12 3.18 7.09
CA GLN A 39 16.42 2.90 8.34
C GLN A 39 17.32 2.12 9.30
N ALA A 40 17.60 2.70 10.45
CA ALA A 40 18.27 1.98 11.53
C ALA A 40 17.27 1.01 12.18
N ASN A 41 17.48 -0.29 11.99
CA ASN A 41 16.75 -1.32 12.72
C ASN A 41 17.50 -1.63 14.03
N PHE A 42 16.86 -1.30 15.16
CA PHE A 42 17.40 -1.56 16.50
C PHE A 42 16.86 -2.86 17.12
N ASP A 43 16.04 -3.63 16.39
CA ASP A 43 15.61 -4.94 16.86
C ASP A 43 16.72 -5.97 16.66
N THR A 44 17.28 -6.44 17.77
CA THR A 44 18.37 -7.42 17.80
C THR A 44 17.89 -8.87 17.80
N ASN A 45 16.59 -9.14 17.63
CA ASN A 45 16.01 -10.49 17.75
C ASN A 45 16.49 -11.23 19.02
N PHE A 46 16.62 -10.49 20.12
CA PHE A 46 17.06 -10.96 21.42
C PHE A 46 18.51 -11.47 21.50
N GLU A 47 19.42 -11.03 20.63
CA GLU A 47 20.85 -11.40 20.68
C GLU A 47 21.51 -11.11 22.04
N ASP A 48 21.15 -9.98 22.67
CA ASP A 48 21.66 -9.51 23.96
C ASP A 48 20.93 -10.11 25.18
N ARG A 49 20.05 -11.10 25.00
CA ARG A 49 19.30 -11.79 26.08
C ARG A 49 20.19 -12.28 27.23
N ASN A 50 21.42 -12.69 26.92
CA ASN A 50 22.38 -13.18 27.90
C ASN A 50 22.96 -12.07 28.78
N ALA A 51 22.74 -10.79 28.49
CA ALA A 51 23.11 -9.68 29.39
C ALA A 51 22.14 -9.55 30.58
N PHE A 52 20.90 -10.04 30.43
CA PHE A 52 19.84 -9.91 31.43
C PHE A 52 19.71 -11.14 32.35
N VAL A 53 20.85 -11.76 32.71
CA VAL A 53 21.02 -13.04 33.47
C VAL A 53 20.28 -13.07 34.83
N THR A 54 19.77 -11.94 35.31
CA THR A 54 18.99 -11.87 36.55
C THR A 54 17.57 -12.44 36.43
N GLY A 55 17.12 -12.82 35.23
CA GLY A 55 15.82 -13.45 34.98
C GLY A 55 15.76 -14.93 35.35
N ILE A 56 14.55 -15.44 35.59
CA ILE A 56 14.29 -16.88 35.67
C ILE A 56 14.74 -17.50 34.33
N ALA A 57 15.70 -18.44 34.36
CA ALA A 57 16.34 -19.05 33.17
C ALA A 57 15.35 -19.47 32.06
N ARG A 58 14.13 -19.81 32.47
CA ARG A 58 12.98 -20.12 31.60
C ARG A 58 12.68 -19.04 30.55
N TYR A 59 12.69 -17.75 30.89
CA TYR A 59 12.34 -16.69 29.94
C TYR A 59 13.43 -16.49 28.89
N ILE A 60 14.70 -16.68 29.26
CA ILE A 60 15.84 -16.61 28.35
C ILE A 60 15.78 -17.79 27.37
N GLU A 61 15.52 -19.02 27.86
CA GLU A 61 15.33 -20.19 27.01
C GLU A 61 14.17 -19.97 26.03
N GLN A 62 13.05 -19.42 26.49
CA GLN A 62 11.91 -19.10 25.64
C GLN A 62 12.26 -18.04 24.58
N ALA A 63 13.00 -16.98 24.94
CA ALA A 63 13.48 -15.98 23.99
C ALA A 63 14.40 -16.59 22.92
N THR A 64 15.27 -17.53 23.30
CA THR A 64 16.14 -18.28 22.38
C THR A 64 15.34 -19.10 21.37
N VAL A 65 14.34 -19.86 21.84
CA VAL A 65 13.48 -20.63 20.94
C VAL A 65 12.67 -19.71 20.04
N HIS A 66 12.11 -18.62 20.58
CA HIS A 66 11.33 -17.66 19.83
C HIS A 66 12.14 -16.99 18.71
N SER A 67 13.33 -16.50 19.02
CA SER A 67 14.26 -15.91 18.04
C SER A 67 14.60 -16.87 16.89
N SER A 68 14.92 -18.12 17.21
CA SER A 68 15.18 -19.16 16.20
C SER A 68 13.95 -19.49 15.34
N MET A 69 12.74 -19.35 15.89
CA MET A 69 11.50 -19.53 15.12
C MET A 69 11.22 -18.35 14.19
N ASN A 70 11.53 -17.12 14.60
CA ASN A 70 11.38 -15.93 13.75
C ASN A 70 12.28 -16.02 12.50
N GLU A 71 13.53 -16.46 12.64
CA GLU A 71 14.44 -16.67 11.50
C GLU A 71 13.86 -17.64 10.45
N MET A 72 13.16 -18.69 10.91
CA MET A 72 12.53 -19.66 10.02
C MET A 72 11.27 -19.11 9.34
N LEU A 73 10.56 -18.15 9.95
CA LEU A 73 9.48 -17.42 9.28
C LEU A 73 10.00 -16.55 8.14
N GLU A 74 11.13 -15.86 8.34
CA GLU A 74 11.80 -15.08 7.30
C GLU A 74 12.28 -15.98 6.15
N GLU A 75 12.93 -17.11 6.44
CA GLU A 75 13.31 -18.10 5.43
C GLU A 75 12.07 -18.63 4.66
N GLY A 76 10.95 -18.86 5.37
CA GLY A 76 9.69 -19.26 4.75
C GLY A 76 9.11 -18.19 3.83
N HIS A 77 9.23 -16.92 4.19
CA HIS A 77 8.82 -15.80 3.35
C HIS A 77 9.64 -15.75 2.04
N GLU A 78 10.95 -16.00 2.09
CA GLU A 78 11.79 -16.09 0.88
C GLU A 78 11.32 -17.18 -0.09
N TYR A 79 10.91 -18.35 0.43
CA TYR A 79 10.32 -19.40 -0.40
C TYR A 79 8.94 -19.03 -0.93
N ALA A 80 8.12 -18.29 -0.18
CA ALA A 80 6.85 -17.79 -0.67
C ALA A 80 7.06 -16.83 -1.85
N VAL A 81 8.01 -15.89 -1.73
CA VAL A 81 8.44 -15.02 -2.84
C VAL A 81 8.93 -15.83 -4.03
N MET A 82 9.79 -16.83 -3.80
CA MET A 82 10.28 -17.72 -4.85
C MET A 82 9.14 -18.39 -5.61
N LEU A 83 8.17 -18.98 -4.90
CA LEU A 83 7.02 -19.65 -5.53
C LEU A 83 6.15 -18.66 -6.29
N TYR A 84 5.77 -17.55 -5.66
CA TYR A 84 4.89 -16.54 -6.27
C TYR A 84 5.47 -15.96 -7.56
N THR A 85 6.75 -15.62 -7.55
CA THR A 85 7.47 -15.02 -8.69
C THR A 85 8.02 -16.04 -9.69
N TRP A 86 7.74 -17.33 -9.51
CA TRP A 86 8.16 -18.37 -10.45
C TRP A 86 7.30 -18.34 -11.72
N ARG A 87 7.87 -17.90 -12.84
CA ARG A 87 7.28 -18.05 -14.18
C ARG A 87 7.90 -19.25 -14.91
N SER A 88 7.13 -19.89 -15.79
CA SER A 88 7.57 -21.14 -16.42
C SER A 88 8.73 -20.94 -17.39
N CYS A 89 9.88 -21.55 -17.09
CA CYS A 89 11.01 -21.64 -18.00
C CYS A 89 10.74 -22.65 -19.14
N SER A 90 10.02 -23.74 -18.85
CA SER A 90 9.71 -24.78 -19.85
C SER A 90 8.84 -24.30 -21.01
N ARG A 91 8.05 -23.23 -20.82
CA ARG A 91 7.33 -22.56 -21.91
C ARG A 91 8.25 -21.81 -22.87
N ALA A 92 9.40 -21.34 -22.41
CA ALA A 92 10.40 -20.65 -23.23
C ALA A 92 11.38 -21.64 -23.92
N ILE A 93 11.44 -22.89 -23.46
CA ILE A 93 12.32 -23.92 -24.03
C ILE A 93 11.71 -24.51 -25.32
N PRO A 94 12.47 -24.60 -26.43
CA PRO A 94 11.99 -25.24 -27.66
C PRO A 94 11.72 -26.73 -27.42
N GLN A 95 10.50 -27.19 -27.77
CA GLN A 95 10.12 -28.58 -27.57
C GLN A 95 10.74 -29.51 -28.61
N VAL A 96 11.21 -30.66 -28.17
CA VAL A 96 11.67 -31.74 -29.05
C VAL A 96 10.44 -32.43 -29.66
N LYS A 97 10.23 -32.29 -30.97
CA LYS A 97 9.03 -32.80 -31.67
C LYS A 97 9.10 -34.29 -31.97
N CYS A 98 10.29 -34.79 -32.29
CA CYS A 98 10.52 -36.19 -32.61
C CYS A 98 11.92 -36.63 -32.17
N ASN A 99 12.13 -37.95 -32.12
CA ASN A 99 13.40 -38.52 -31.71
C ASN A 99 14.55 -38.23 -32.69
N GLU A 100 14.24 -37.94 -33.94
CA GLU A 100 15.19 -37.72 -35.04
C GLU A 100 15.61 -36.24 -35.19
N GLN A 101 15.13 -35.36 -34.29
CA GLN A 101 15.42 -33.94 -34.37
C GLN A 101 16.94 -33.66 -34.21
N PRO A 102 17.59 -32.93 -35.14
CA PRO A 102 19.04 -32.75 -35.14
C PRO A 102 19.61 -32.10 -33.87
N ASN A 103 18.98 -31.03 -33.39
CA ASN A 103 19.40 -30.28 -32.21
C ASN A 103 18.84 -30.83 -30.88
N ARG A 104 18.33 -32.07 -30.88
CA ARG A 104 17.72 -32.70 -29.69
C ARG A 104 18.67 -32.75 -28.50
N VAL A 105 19.93 -33.12 -28.72
CA VAL A 105 20.94 -33.23 -27.66
C VAL A 105 21.25 -31.85 -27.08
N GLU A 106 21.53 -30.87 -27.95
CA GLU A 106 21.81 -29.48 -27.56
C GLU A 106 20.66 -28.86 -26.75
N ILE A 107 19.41 -29.08 -27.17
CA ILE A 107 18.23 -28.61 -26.44
C ILE A 107 18.22 -29.18 -25.01
N TYR A 108 18.45 -30.49 -24.85
CA TYR A 108 18.45 -31.10 -23.52
C TYR A 108 19.63 -30.65 -22.67
N GLU A 109 20.82 -30.44 -23.25
CA GLU A 109 21.97 -29.92 -22.53
C GLU A 109 21.69 -28.52 -21.98
N LYS A 110 21.15 -27.64 -22.82
CA LYS A 110 20.75 -26.29 -22.42
C LYS A 110 19.55 -26.27 -21.47
N THR A 111 18.62 -27.22 -21.61
CA THR A 111 17.50 -27.37 -20.66
C THR A 111 18.01 -27.71 -19.26
N VAL A 112 18.99 -28.61 -19.16
CA VAL A 112 19.62 -28.92 -17.87
C VAL A 112 20.39 -27.72 -17.33
N GLU A 113 21.21 -27.07 -18.14
CA GLU A 113 22.01 -25.90 -17.74
C GLU A 113 21.15 -24.77 -17.14
N VAL A 114 19.99 -24.48 -17.74
CA VAL A 114 19.08 -23.43 -17.26
C VAL A 114 18.28 -23.86 -16.03
N LEU A 115 17.76 -25.10 -16.00
CA LEU A 115 16.83 -25.54 -14.95
C LEU A 115 17.51 -26.15 -13.72
N GLU A 116 18.75 -26.62 -13.80
CA GLU A 116 19.46 -27.24 -12.68
C GLU A 116 19.58 -26.32 -11.43
N PRO A 117 19.97 -25.03 -11.57
CA PRO A 117 19.99 -24.11 -10.44
C PRO A 117 18.60 -23.87 -9.83
N GLU A 118 17.57 -23.85 -10.67
CA GLU A 118 16.18 -23.65 -10.25
C GLU A 118 15.63 -24.87 -9.51
N VAL A 119 15.89 -26.08 -10.03
CA VAL A 119 15.53 -27.34 -9.36
C VAL A 119 16.22 -27.47 -8.00
N THR A 120 17.44 -26.96 -7.87
CA THR A 120 18.14 -26.89 -6.58
C THR A 120 17.36 -26.05 -5.56
N LYS A 121 16.73 -24.93 -5.97
CA LYS A 121 15.86 -24.14 -5.10
C LYS A 121 14.62 -24.92 -4.67
N LEU A 122 14.02 -25.70 -5.57
CA LEU A 122 12.87 -26.57 -5.25
C LEU A 122 13.24 -27.70 -4.28
N MET A 123 14.44 -28.27 -4.41
CA MET A 123 14.98 -29.23 -3.45
C MET A 123 15.13 -28.61 -2.07
N LYS A 124 15.73 -27.41 -1.99
CA LYS A 124 15.85 -26.66 -0.74
C LYS A 124 14.49 -26.35 -0.13
N PHE A 125 13.50 -25.93 -0.92
CA PHE A 125 12.13 -25.72 -0.48
C PHE A 125 11.49 -27.00 0.09
N MET A 126 11.63 -28.14 -0.60
CA MET A 126 11.12 -29.43 -0.13
C MET A 126 11.73 -29.82 1.23
N TYR A 127 13.03 -29.57 1.43
CA TYR A 127 13.71 -29.82 2.69
C TYR A 127 13.31 -28.83 3.79
N PHE A 128 13.19 -27.55 3.44
CA PHE A 128 12.75 -26.49 4.34
C PHE A 128 11.38 -26.80 4.94
N GLN A 129 10.36 -27.05 4.10
CA GLN A 129 9.00 -27.27 4.61
C GLN A 129 8.95 -28.51 5.53
N ARG A 130 9.73 -29.55 5.24
CA ARG A 130 9.80 -30.76 6.08
C ARG A 130 10.41 -30.42 7.44
N LYS A 131 11.55 -29.73 7.44
CA LYS A 131 12.23 -29.26 8.66
C LYS A 131 11.33 -28.32 9.48
N ALA A 132 10.60 -27.42 8.81
CA ALA A 132 9.71 -26.47 9.44
C ALA A 132 8.52 -27.15 10.11
N ILE A 133 7.88 -28.13 9.45
CA ILE A 133 6.80 -28.94 10.05
C ILE A 133 7.34 -29.71 11.25
N GLU A 134 8.47 -30.41 11.11
CA GLU A 134 9.07 -31.19 12.21
C GLU A 134 9.41 -30.30 13.41
N ARG A 135 9.99 -29.13 13.17
CA ARG A 135 10.33 -28.15 14.22
C ARG A 135 9.08 -27.62 14.92
N PHE A 136 8.07 -27.23 14.15
CA PHE A 136 6.79 -26.75 14.68
C PHE A 136 6.08 -27.83 15.50
N CYS A 137 5.93 -29.05 14.96
CA CYS A 137 5.30 -30.16 15.66
C CYS A 137 6.08 -30.60 16.91
N SER A 138 7.41 -30.56 16.88
CA SER A 138 8.24 -30.80 18.07
C SER A 138 7.94 -29.80 19.17
N GLU A 139 7.74 -28.54 18.81
CA GLU A 139 7.42 -27.48 19.75
C GLU A 139 5.99 -27.61 20.30
N VAL A 140 5.02 -27.94 19.45
CA VAL A 140 3.66 -28.30 19.88
C VAL A 140 3.71 -29.47 20.87
N LYS A 141 4.48 -30.52 20.56
CA LYS A 141 4.65 -31.68 21.45
C LYS A 141 5.26 -31.30 22.80
N ARG A 142 6.25 -30.39 22.81
CA ARG A 142 6.90 -29.89 24.03
C ARG A 142 5.90 -29.14 24.91
N LEU A 143 5.09 -28.25 24.33
CA LEU A 143 4.11 -27.42 25.03
C LEU A 143 2.85 -28.21 25.47
N CYS A 144 2.48 -29.26 24.73
CA CYS A 144 1.32 -30.11 25.04
C CYS A 144 1.60 -31.18 26.10
N HIS A 145 2.85 -31.36 26.54
CA HIS A 145 3.22 -32.31 27.60
C HIS A 145 2.38 -32.11 28.86
N ALA A 146 1.97 -33.18 29.55
CA ALA A 146 0.97 -33.13 30.63
C ALA A 146 1.31 -32.14 31.76
N GLU A 147 2.60 -31.99 32.08
CA GLU A 147 3.08 -31.00 33.07
C GLU A 147 3.22 -29.59 32.48
N ARG A 148 3.62 -29.47 31.20
CA ARG A 148 3.85 -28.19 30.51
C ARG A 148 2.55 -27.53 30.03
N ARG A 149 1.49 -28.29 29.80
CA ARG A 149 0.18 -27.76 29.39
C ARG A 149 -0.41 -26.79 30.43
N LYS A 150 -0.02 -26.96 31.69
CA LYS A 150 -0.45 -26.09 32.79
C LYS A 150 0.47 -24.88 32.96
N ASP A 151 1.64 -24.87 32.32
CA ASP A 151 2.60 -23.79 32.39
C ASP A 151 2.18 -22.59 31.52
N PHE A 152 2.60 -21.39 31.93
CA PHE A 152 2.44 -20.16 31.16
C PHE A 152 3.18 -20.21 29.81
N VAL A 153 2.52 -19.74 28.75
CA VAL A 153 3.10 -19.52 27.43
C VAL A 153 2.77 -18.08 27.05
N SER A 154 3.78 -17.31 26.65
CA SER A 154 3.59 -15.89 26.33
C SER A 154 2.75 -15.69 25.07
N GLU A 155 1.90 -14.67 25.06
CA GLU A 155 1.09 -14.25 23.91
C GLU A 155 1.93 -14.06 22.64
N ALA A 156 3.06 -13.37 22.74
CA ALA A 156 3.96 -13.13 21.60
C ALA A 156 4.42 -14.44 20.95
N TYR A 157 4.64 -15.48 21.75
CA TYR A 157 5.06 -16.79 21.27
C TYR A 157 3.91 -17.58 20.65
N LEU A 158 2.71 -17.50 21.22
CA LEU A 158 1.50 -18.06 20.61
C LEU A 158 1.22 -17.42 19.25
N LEU A 159 1.40 -16.11 19.11
CA LEU A 159 1.26 -15.42 17.83
C LEU A 159 2.31 -15.87 16.82
N THR A 160 3.56 -16.08 17.23
CA THR A 160 4.59 -16.65 16.36
C THR A 160 4.22 -18.05 15.89
N LEU A 161 3.72 -18.92 16.77
CA LEU A 161 3.16 -20.22 16.36
C LEU A 161 1.97 -20.06 15.40
N GLY A 162 1.12 -19.06 15.60
CA GLY A 162 0.08 -18.67 14.64
C GLY A 162 0.64 -18.28 13.28
N LYS A 163 1.69 -17.45 13.23
CA LYS A 163 2.38 -17.07 11.98
C LYS A 163 2.94 -18.30 11.25
N PHE A 164 3.43 -19.32 11.97
CA PHE A 164 3.84 -20.60 11.36
C PHE A 164 2.68 -21.33 10.70
N ILE A 165 1.54 -21.41 11.38
CA ILE A 165 0.31 -22.00 10.81
C ILE A 165 -0.04 -21.29 9.50
N ASN A 166 -0.05 -19.94 9.50
CA ASN A 166 -0.28 -19.17 8.28
C ASN A 166 0.81 -19.38 7.21
N MET A 167 2.09 -19.46 7.59
CA MET A 167 3.19 -19.73 6.65
C MET A 167 2.98 -21.05 5.90
N PHE A 168 2.56 -22.11 6.60
CA PHE A 168 2.25 -23.39 5.95
C PHE A 168 1.08 -23.25 4.96
N ALA A 169 0.03 -22.51 5.30
CA ALA A 169 -1.09 -22.25 4.38
C ALA A 169 -0.62 -21.49 3.13
N VAL A 170 0.17 -20.42 3.30
CA VAL A 170 0.72 -19.62 2.19
C VAL A 170 1.56 -20.49 1.27
N LEU A 171 2.50 -21.27 1.81
CA LEU A 171 3.40 -22.10 1.02
C LEU A 171 2.66 -23.23 0.29
N ASP A 172 1.65 -23.85 0.91
CA ASP A 172 0.90 -24.93 0.28
C ASP A 172 0.00 -24.39 -0.84
N GLU A 173 -0.70 -23.27 -0.64
CA GLU A 173 -1.54 -22.67 -1.68
C GLU A 173 -0.71 -22.11 -2.86
N LEU A 174 0.43 -21.46 -2.59
CA LEU A 174 1.36 -21.05 -3.66
C LEU A 174 1.90 -22.25 -4.43
N LYS A 175 2.25 -23.34 -3.75
CA LYS A 175 2.68 -24.58 -4.40
C LYS A 175 1.56 -25.21 -5.23
N ASN A 176 0.33 -25.21 -4.70
CA ASN A 176 -0.84 -25.78 -5.34
C ASN A 176 -1.19 -25.08 -6.65
N MET A 177 -1.08 -23.75 -6.68
CA MET A 177 -1.42 -22.97 -7.88
C MET A 177 -0.30 -22.99 -8.94
N LYS A 178 0.97 -23.10 -8.54
CA LYS A 178 2.11 -23.06 -9.48
C LYS A 178 2.32 -24.35 -10.26
N CYS A 179 1.55 -24.51 -11.34
CA CYS A 179 1.78 -25.55 -12.34
C CYS A 179 3.15 -25.39 -13.03
N SER A 180 3.61 -24.14 -13.22
CA SER A 180 4.93 -23.79 -13.75
C SER A 180 6.07 -24.53 -13.05
N VAL A 181 6.08 -24.55 -11.71
CA VAL A 181 7.09 -25.25 -10.89
C VAL A 181 7.13 -26.76 -11.19
N LYS A 182 5.96 -27.40 -11.23
CA LYS A 182 5.83 -28.83 -11.52
C LYS A 182 6.31 -29.16 -12.95
N ASN A 183 5.95 -28.31 -13.92
CA ASN A 183 6.27 -28.51 -15.32
C ASN A 183 7.76 -28.32 -15.61
N ASP A 184 8.38 -27.31 -15.00
CA ASP A 184 9.82 -27.04 -15.13
C ASP A 184 10.65 -28.19 -14.55
N HIS A 185 10.32 -28.69 -13.35
CA HIS A 185 10.99 -29.88 -12.81
C HIS A 185 10.80 -31.11 -13.71
N SER A 186 9.61 -31.28 -14.31
CA SER A 186 9.34 -32.40 -15.23
C SER A 186 10.12 -32.28 -16.55
N ALA A 187 10.35 -31.06 -17.04
CA ALA A 187 11.19 -30.80 -18.21
C ALA A 187 12.65 -31.11 -17.91
N TYR A 188 13.17 -30.63 -16.77
CA TYR A 188 14.51 -30.95 -16.28
C TYR A 188 14.72 -32.46 -16.13
N LYS A 189 13.81 -33.16 -15.44
CA LYS A 189 13.92 -34.62 -15.20
C LYS A 189 14.02 -35.40 -16.50
N ARG A 190 13.20 -35.07 -17.52
CA ARG A 190 13.27 -35.70 -18.85
C ARG A 190 14.62 -35.46 -19.54
N ALA A 191 15.12 -34.23 -19.51
CA ALA A 191 16.40 -33.87 -20.12
C ALA A 191 17.59 -34.56 -19.43
N ALA A 192 17.63 -34.53 -18.10
CA ALA A 192 18.70 -35.13 -17.29
C ALA A 192 18.75 -36.66 -17.44
N GLN A 193 17.59 -37.32 -17.51
CA GLN A 193 17.49 -38.76 -17.78
C GLN A 193 17.99 -39.12 -19.18
N PHE A 194 17.63 -38.33 -20.19
CA PHE A 194 18.10 -38.56 -21.56
C PHE A 194 19.63 -38.43 -21.68
N LEU A 195 20.21 -37.42 -21.04
CA LEU A 195 21.66 -37.19 -21.01
C LEU A 195 22.42 -38.12 -20.05
N ARG A 196 21.73 -39.01 -19.33
CA ARG A 196 22.32 -39.94 -18.34
C ARG A 196 23.14 -39.23 -17.24
N LYS A 197 22.75 -38.00 -16.87
CA LYS A 197 23.43 -37.21 -15.83
C LYS A 197 23.12 -37.67 -14.39
N MET A 198 21.98 -38.35 -14.18
CA MET A 198 21.62 -38.91 -12.87
C MET A 198 22.11 -40.35 -12.76
N ALA A 199 23.29 -40.55 -12.17
CA ALA A 199 23.95 -41.85 -12.04
C ALA A 199 24.04 -42.36 -10.60
N ASP A 200 23.99 -41.47 -9.61
CA ASP A 200 24.09 -41.84 -8.20
C ASP A 200 22.72 -42.22 -7.59
N PRO A 201 22.64 -43.29 -6.79
CA PRO A 201 21.37 -43.74 -6.20
C PRO A 201 20.67 -42.69 -5.33
N GLN A 202 21.44 -41.80 -4.69
CA GLN A 202 20.91 -40.77 -3.82
C GLN A 202 20.17 -39.68 -4.61
N SER A 203 20.79 -39.12 -5.66
CA SER A 203 20.16 -38.14 -6.56
C SER A 203 18.90 -38.69 -7.23
N ILE A 204 18.90 -39.97 -7.60
CA ILE A 204 17.70 -40.62 -8.17
C ILE A 204 16.56 -40.64 -7.16
N GLN A 205 16.83 -41.02 -5.90
CA GLN A 205 15.82 -41.02 -4.84
C GLN A 205 15.33 -39.61 -4.51
N GLU A 206 16.24 -38.64 -4.46
CA GLU A 206 15.94 -37.23 -4.22
C GLU A 206 15.04 -36.63 -5.30
N SER A 207 15.35 -36.87 -6.58
CA SER A 207 14.50 -36.47 -7.70
C SER A 207 13.12 -37.12 -7.64
N GLN A 208 13.03 -38.38 -7.22
CA GLN A 208 11.76 -39.08 -7.06
C GLN A 208 10.92 -38.49 -5.93
N ASN A 209 11.53 -38.17 -4.79
CA ASN A 209 10.84 -37.51 -3.68
C ASN A 209 10.28 -36.14 -4.10
N LEU A 210 11.06 -35.35 -4.84
CA LEU A 210 10.62 -34.05 -5.35
C LEU A 210 9.46 -34.19 -6.33
N SER A 211 9.51 -35.17 -7.25
CA SER A 211 8.38 -35.48 -8.15
C SER A 211 7.10 -35.77 -7.37
N MET A 212 7.17 -36.60 -6.32
CA MET A 212 6.02 -36.92 -5.49
C MET A 212 5.52 -35.69 -4.71
N PHE A 213 6.42 -34.87 -4.17
CA PHE A 213 6.06 -33.66 -3.45
C PHE A 213 5.30 -32.66 -4.34
N LEU A 214 5.81 -32.39 -5.55
CA LEU A 214 5.19 -31.46 -6.49
C LEU A 214 3.89 -32.00 -7.11
N ALA A 215 3.74 -33.32 -7.25
CA ALA A 215 2.55 -33.93 -7.82
C ALA A 215 1.35 -33.96 -6.85
N ASN A 216 1.59 -34.05 -5.54
CA ASN A 216 0.53 -34.14 -4.53
C ASN A 216 -0.01 -32.76 -4.15
N HIS A 217 -1.31 -32.56 -4.31
CA HIS A 217 -2.00 -31.35 -3.88
C HIS A 217 -2.19 -31.34 -2.35
N ASN A 218 -2.16 -30.17 -1.72
CA ASN A 218 -2.28 -29.99 -0.26
C ASN A 218 -1.24 -30.79 0.56
N ARG A 219 -0.04 -31.01 0.01
CA ARG A 219 0.93 -31.94 0.61
C ARG A 219 1.49 -31.41 1.92
N ILE A 220 1.72 -30.10 2.04
CA ILE A 220 2.25 -29.48 3.27
C ILE A 220 1.19 -29.57 4.37
N THR A 221 -0.06 -29.19 4.05
CA THR A 221 -1.20 -29.26 4.98
C THR A 221 -1.46 -30.68 5.47
N GLN A 222 -1.47 -31.67 4.57
CA GLN A 222 -1.66 -33.07 4.93
C GLN A 222 -0.56 -33.59 5.85
N CYS A 223 0.71 -33.26 5.57
CA CYS A 223 1.84 -33.67 6.39
C CYS A 223 1.76 -33.04 7.79
N LEU A 224 1.42 -31.75 7.86
CA LEU A 224 1.21 -31.04 9.11
C LEU A 224 0.09 -31.68 9.93
N HIS A 225 -1.07 -31.94 9.33
CA HIS A 225 -2.21 -32.57 10.00
C HIS A 225 -1.85 -33.95 10.56
N GLN A 226 -1.18 -34.79 9.75
CA GLN A 226 -0.74 -36.13 10.18
C GLN A 226 0.22 -36.08 11.37
N GLN A 227 1.17 -35.15 11.39
CA GLN A 227 2.13 -35.04 12.50
C GLN A 227 1.49 -34.44 13.76
N LEU A 228 0.51 -33.53 13.61
CA LEU A 228 -0.21 -32.94 14.73
C LEU A 228 -1.14 -33.94 15.41
N GLU A 229 -1.91 -34.73 14.66
CA GLU A 229 -2.87 -35.70 15.22
C GLU A 229 -2.21 -36.79 16.07
N VAL A 230 -0.92 -37.07 15.85
CA VAL A 230 -0.13 -38.01 16.65
C VAL A 230 0.19 -37.44 18.05
N ILE A 231 0.12 -36.12 18.24
CA ILE A 231 0.46 -35.45 19.50
C ILE A 231 -0.79 -35.36 20.39
N PRO A 232 -0.80 -36.01 21.57
CA PRO A 232 -1.97 -35.95 22.45
C PRO A 232 -2.25 -34.54 22.98
N GLY A 233 -3.42 -33.98 22.66
CA GLY A 233 -3.83 -32.66 23.10
C GLY A 233 -3.22 -31.49 22.32
N TYR A 234 -2.81 -31.70 21.06
CA TYR A 234 -2.37 -30.63 20.17
C TYR A 234 -3.45 -29.56 19.98
N GLU A 235 -4.72 -29.98 19.97
CA GLU A 235 -5.90 -29.12 19.81
C GLU A 235 -6.05 -28.10 20.94
N GLU A 236 -5.54 -28.42 22.14
CA GLU A 236 -5.53 -27.49 23.27
C GLU A 236 -4.57 -26.33 23.04
N LEU A 237 -3.40 -26.56 22.44
CA LEU A 237 -2.48 -25.46 22.12
C LEU A 237 -3.01 -24.64 20.94
N LEU A 238 -3.53 -25.29 19.89
CA LEU A 238 -4.15 -24.58 18.77
C LEU A 238 -5.34 -23.73 19.23
N ALA A 239 -6.13 -24.21 20.18
CA ALA A 239 -7.22 -23.44 20.78
C ALA A 239 -6.72 -22.22 21.57
N ASP A 240 -5.53 -22.26 22.18
CA ASP A 240 -4.91 -21.07 22.79
C ASP A 240 -4.49 -20.05 21.73
N ILE A 241 -3.90 -20.51 20.63
CA ILE A 241 -3.50 -19.66 19.49
C ILE A 241 -4.74 -19.00 18.86
N VAL A 242 -5.80 -19.75 18.61
CA VAL A 242 -7.05 -19.20 18.04
C VAL A 242 -7.70 -18.20 18.99
N ASN A 243 -7.75 -18.51 20.30
CA ASN A 243 -8.35 -17.61 21.27
C ASN A 243 -7.57 -16.29 21.42
N ILE A 244 -6.23 -16.32 21.39
CA ILE A 244 -5.46 -15.07 21.45
C ILE A 244 -5.67 -14.23 20.19
N CYS A 245 -5.79 -14.85 19.02
CA CYS A 245 -6.14 -14.13 17.80
C CYS A 245 -7.54 -13.50 17.89
N VAL A 246 -8.52 -14.23 18.44
CA VAL A 246 -9.89 -13.72 18.64
C VAL A 246 -9.88 -12.51 19.57
N ASP A 247 -9.16 -12.61 20.70
CA ASP A 247 -9.02 -11.51 21.65
C ASP A 247 -8.34 -10.29 21.02
N TYR A 248 -7.24 -10.50 20.30
CA TYR A 248 -6.50 -9.44 19.65
C TYR A 248 -7.33 -8.73 18.57
N TYR A 249 -8.11 -9.48 17.80
CA TYR A 249 -8.97 -8.89 16.77
C TYR A 249 -10.12 -8.09 17.40
N GLU A 250 -10.75 -8.61 18.45
CA GLU A 250 -11.85 -7.95 19.16
C GLU A 250 -11.40 -6.67 19.87
N ASN A 251 -10.23 -6.72 20.52
CA ASN A 251 -9.68 -5.61 21.31
C ASN A 251 -8.78 -4.66 20.51
N LYS A 252 -8.65 -4.86 19.18
CA LYS A 252 -7.80 -4.07 18.27
C LYS A 252 -6.31 -4.06 18.67
N MET A 253 -5.79 -5.21 19.09
CA MET A 253 -4.37 -5.43 19.39
C MET A 253 -3.61 -5.77 18.10
N TYR A 254 -3.60 -4.83 17.17
CA TYR A 254 -2.85 -4.85 15.91
C TYR A 254 -2.68 -3.42 15.42
N LEU A 255 -1.64 -3.15 14.63
CA LEU A 255 -1.45 -1.83 14.03
C LEU A 255 -1.64 -1.88 12.51
N THR A 256 -0.93 -2.77 11.82
CA THR A 256 -0.92 -2.76 10.33
C THR A 256 -2.05 -3.60 9.73
N PRO A 257 -2.43 -3.36 8.46
CA PRO A 257 -3.42 -4.19 7.77
C PRO A 257 -3.00 -5.67 7.72
N SER A 258 -1.72 -5.94 7.49
CA SER A 258 -1.17 -7.29 7.42
C SER A 258 -1.32 -8.06 8.74
N GLU A 259 -1.10 -7.39 9.89
CA GLU A 259 -1.31 -7.96 11.22
C GLU A 259 -2.79 -8.27 11.46
N LYS A 260 -3.70 -7.33 11.12
CA LYS A 260 -5.15 -7.54 11.20
C LYS A 260 -5.57 -8.79 10.43
N HIS A 261 -5.14 -8.91 9.17
CA HIS A 261 -5.50 -10.02 8.29
C HIS A 261 -4.87 -11.34 8.73
N MET A 262 -3.65 -11.31 9.30
CA MET A 262 -2.99 -12.48 9.88
C MET A 262 -3.85 -13.13 10.96
N LEU A 263 -4.44 -12.36 11.88
CA LEU A 263 -5.28 -12.90 12.96
C LEU A 263 -6.43 -13.74 12.40
N LEU A 264 -7.12 -13.25 11.36
CA LEU A 264 -8.25 -13.95 10.73
C LEU A 264 -7.80 -15.22 9.97
N LYS A 265 -6.66 -15.16 9.28
CA LYS A 265 -6.09 -16.33 8.59
C LYS A 265 -5.71 -17.44 9.60
N VAL A 266 -5.11 -17.06 10.73
CA VAL A 266 -4.77 -17.99 11.81
C VAL A 266 -6.02 -18.58 12.46
N MET A 267 -7.08 -17.80 12.68
CA MET A 267 -8.36 -18.35 13.15
C MET A 267 -8.90 -19.41 12.18
N GLY A 268 -8.94 -19.11 10.89
CA GLY A 268 -9.51 -20.00 9.88
C GLY A 268 -8.74 -21.31 9.76
N PHE A 269 -7.43 -21.21 9.51
CA PHE A 269 -6.61 -22.40 9.34
C PHE A 269 -6.36 -23.15 10.66
N GLY A 270 -6.32 -22.44 11.79
CA GLY A 270 -6.29 -23.05 13.12
C GLY A 270 -7.52 -23.91 13.42
N LEU A 271 -8.72 -23.40 13.13
CA LEU A 271 -9.96 -24.19 13.23
C LEU A 271 -9.95 -25.40 12.28
N TYR A 272 -9.47 -25.21 11.05
CA TYR A 272 -9.34 -26.31 10.08
C TYR A 272 -8.42 -27.42 10.59
N LEU A 273 -7.26 -27.08 11.17
CA LEU A 273 -6.32 -28.06 11.74
C LEU A 273 -6.83 -28.72 13.02
N MET A 274 -7.72 -28.05 13.77
CA MET A 274 -8.34 -28.59 14.98
C MET A 274 -9.52 -29.54 14.71
N ASP A 275 -10.06 -29.53 13.49
CA ASP A 275 -11.25 -30.31 13.10
C ASP A 275 -10.85 -31.52 12.25
N GLY A 276 -10.47 -32.62 12.92
CA GLY A 276 -9.90 -33.81 12.31
C GLY A 276 -10.47 -35.11 12.89
N ASN A 277 -9.74 -36.23 12.79
CA ASN A 277 -10.22 -37.51 13.29
C ASN A 277 -10.18 -37.60 14.83
N VAL A 278 -9.21 -36.90 15.44
CA VAL A 278 -8.93 -36.94 16.88
C VAL A 278 -9.64 -35.84 17.65
N SER A 279 -9.88 -34.69 17.02
CA SER A 279 -10.44 -33.48 17.64
C SER A 279 -11.64 -32.97 16.84
N ASN A 280 -12.59 -32.31 17.51
CA ASN A 280 -13.79 -31.77 16.90
C ASN A 280 -14.09 -30.39 17.49
N ILE A 281 -14.08 -29.36 16.63
CA ILE A 281 -14.21 -27.95 17.06
C ILE A 281 -15.57 -27.66 17.70
N TYR A 282 -16.64 -28.34 17.28
CA TYR A 282 -17.98 -28.13 17.81
C TYR A 282 -18.15 -28.68 19.23
N LYS A 283 -17.40 -29.75 19.57
CA LYS A 283 -17.32 -30.25 20.94
C LYS A 283 -16.47 -29.33 21.83
N LEU A 284 -15.41 -28.72 21.29
CA LEU A 284 -14.61 -27.72 22.01
C LEU A 284 -15.43 -26.45 22.29
N ASP A 285 -16.23 -26.01 21.33
CA ASP A 285 -17.20 -24.91 21.47
C ASP A 285 -18.27 -25.22 22.53
N ALA A 286 -18.83 -26.43 22.54
CA ALA A 286 -19.78 -26.87 23.57
C ALA A 286 -19.18 -26.84 24.99
N LYS A 287 -17.86 -27.09 25.11
CA LYS A 287 -17.09 -26.94 26.36
C LYS A 287 -16.67 -25.50 26.66
N LYS A 288 -17.06 -24.53 25.83
CA LYS A 288 -16.63 -23.13 25.88
C LYS A 288 -15.11 -22.95 25.81
N ARG A 289 -14.41 -23.90 25.18
CA ARG A 289 -12.94 -23.86 25.03
C ARG A 289 -12.51 -22.86 23.95
N ILE A 290 -13.34 -22.72 22.93
CA ILE A 290 -13.26 -21.74 21.84
C ILE A 290 -14.66 -21.13 21.65
N ASN A 291 -14.74 -20.00 20.94
CA ASN A 291 -16.00 -19.33 20.65
C ASN A 291 -16.21 -19.23 19.14
N LEU A 292 -16.92 -20.20 18.56
CA LEU A 292 -17.16 -20.23 17.12
C LEU A 292 -18.08 -19.09 16.67
N SER A 293 -18.98 -18.61 17.54
CA SER A 293 -19.89 -17.50 17.23
C SER A 293 -19.16 -16.18 16.98
N LYS A 294 -18.10 -15.88 17.74
CA LYS A 294 -17.26 -14.69 17.48
C LYS A 294 -16.55 -14.79 16.13
N ILE A 295 -15.97 -15.95 15.83
CA ILE A 295 -15.25 -16.18 14.58
C ILE A 295 -16.20 -16.09 13.38
N ASP A 296 -17.39 -16.69 13.47
CA ASP A 296 -18.45 -16.56 12.45
C ASP A 296 -18.81 -15.10 12.18
N LYS A 297 -18.98 -14.29 13.24
CA LYS A 297 -19.26 -12.85 13.11
C LYS A 297 -18.12 -12.11 12.41
N PHE A 298 -16.87 -12.39 12.78
CA PHE A 298 -15.71 -11.75 12.15
C PHE A 298 -15.59 -12.12 10.67
N PHE A 299 -15.76 -13.40 10.32
CA PHE A 299 -15.71 -13.86 8.93
C PHE A 299 -16.89 -13.39 8.10
N LYS A 300 -18.05 -13.17 8.72
CA LYS A 300 -19.20 -12.57 8.03
C LYS A 300 -18.99 -11.08 7.75
N GLN A 301 -18.37 -10.37 8.68
CA GLN A 301 -18.03 -8.96 8.51
C GLN A 301 -16.97 -8.78 7.42
N LEU A 302 -15.85 -9.49 7.55
CA LEU A 302 -14.74 -9.52 6.60
C LEU A 302 -14.52 -10.96 6.13
N GLN A 303 -14.91 -11.24 4.89
CA GLN A 303 -14.96 -12.56 4.27
C GLN A 303 -13.68 -12.92 3.51
N VAL A 304 -13.03 -11.92 2.90
CA VAL A 304 -11.89 -12.13 2.00
C VAL A 304 -10.73 -11.24 2.43
N VAL A 305 -9.54 -11.82 2.50
CA VAL A 305 -8.29 -11.10 2.80
C VAL A 305 -7.15 -11.57 1.90
N PRO A 306 -6.09 -10.76 1.72
CA PRO A 306 -4.89 -11.19 1.01
C PRO A 306 -4.21 -12.39 1.67
N LEU A 307 -3.93 -13.43 0.88
CA LEU A 307 -3.10 -14.54 1.30
C LEU A 307 -1.63 -14.25 0.99
N PHE A 308 -1.32 -14.00 -0.29
CA PHE A 308 0.00 -13.57 -0.78
C PHE A 308 -0.11 -12.97 -2.19
N GLY A 309 0.40 -11.76 -2.42
CA GLY A 309 0.25 -11.08 -3.72
C GLY A 309 -1.22 -10.86 -4.09
N ASP A 310 -1.55 -11.11 -5.36
CA ASP A 310 -2.93 -11.14 -5.89
C ASP A 310 -3.70 -12.42 -5.54
N MET A 311 -3.07 -13.40 -4.89
CA MET A 311 -3.77 -14.58 -4.38
C MET A 311 -4.49 -14.24 -3.07
N GLN A 312 -5.82 -14.36 -3.10
CA GLN A 312 -6.70 -14.07 -1.97
C GLN A 312 -7.15 -15.34 -1.27
N ILE A 313 -7.62 -15.23 -0.03
CA ILE A 313 -8.27 -16.33 0.70
C ILE A 313 -9.67 -15.93 1.16
N GLU A 314 -10.66 -16.73 0.77
CA GLU A 314 -12.01 -16.67 1.36
C GLU A 314 -11.96 -17.38 2.72
N LEU A 315 -12.10 -16.64 3.81
CA LEU A 315 -11.95 -17.17 5.18
C LEU A 315 -12.96 -18.28 5.49
N ALA A 316 -14.17 -18.18 4.94
CA ALA A 316 -15.21 -19.20 5.05
C ALA A 316 -14.83 -20.53 4.36
N ARG A 317 -13.85 -20.55 3.45
CA ARG A 317 -13.35 -21.79 2.81
C ARG A 317 -12.84 -22.78 3.85
N TYR A 318 -12.05 -22.32 4.82
CA TYR A 318 -11.53 -23.19 5.90
C TYR A 318 -12.65 -23.88 6.67
N ILE A 319 -13.76 -23.19 6.89
CA ILE A 319 -14.94 -23.75 7.56
C ILE A 319 -15.65 -24.75 6.65
N LYS A 320 -15.92 -24.37 5.38
CA LYS A 320 -16.62 -25.22 4.40
C LYS A 320 -15.89 -26.55 4.14
N THR A 321 -14.56 -26.56 4.25
CA THR A 321 -13.73 -27.75 4.00
C THR A 321 -13.33 -28.51 5.27
N SER A 322 -13.80 -28.10 6.45
CA SER A 322 -13.46 -28.80 7.70
C SER A 322 -14.18 -30.17 7.79
N ALA A 323 -13.59 -31.11 8.53
CA ALA A 323 -14.05 -32.51 8.54
C ALA A 323 -15.52 -32.69 8.95
N HIS A 324 -16.02 -31.87 9.88
CA HIS A 324 -17.37 -32.01 10.44
C HIS A 324 -18.33 -30.88 10.03
N TYR A 325 -18.03 -30.13 8.97
CA TYR A 325 -18.85 -29.00 8.52
C TYR A 325 -20.27 -29.39 8.11
N GLU A 326 -20.40 -30.46 7.31
CA GLU A 326 -21.68 -30.89 6.72
C GLU A 326 -22.79 -31.13 7.76
N GLU A 327 -22.43 -31.74 8.89
CA GLU A 327 -23.33 -32.03 10.01
C GLU A 327 -23.70 -30.78 10.82
N ASN A 328 -22.93 -29.70 10.68
CA ASN A 328 -23.00 -28.50 11.54
C ASN A 328 -23.19 -27.20 10.75
N LYS A 329 -23.70 -27.28 9.51
CA LYS A 329 -23.93 -26.12 8.62
C LYS A 329 -24.75 -25.01 9.27
N SER A 330 -25.74 -25.37 10.09
CA SER A 330 -26.65 -24.41 10.74
C SER A 330 -25.96 -23.49 11.75
N LYS A 331 -24.74 -23.81 12.21
CA LYS A 331 -23.98 -22.96 13.14
C LYS A 331 -23.30 -21.76 12.45
N TRP A 332 -23.19 -21.77 11.13
CA TRP A 332 -22.39 -20.79 10.39
C TRP A 332 -23.28 -19.88 9.54
N THR A 333 -23.08 -18.57 9.70
CA THR A 333 -23.72 -17.54 8.88
C THR A 333 -22.75 -16.90 7.90
N CYS A 334 -21.44 -16.99 8.15
CA CYS A 334 -20.39 -16.49 7.25
C CYS A 334 -20.27 -17.30 5.95
N THR A 335 -20.84 -18.51 5.89
CA THR A 335 -20.85 -19.36 4.69
C THR A 335 -21.99 -19.03 3.74
N GLN A 336 -22.93 -18.18 4.16
CA GLN A 336 -24.05 -17.72 3.35
C GLN A 336 -23.67 -16.47 2.54
N SER A 337 -24.06 -16.44 1.26
CA SER A 337 -23.77 -15.34 0.35
C SER A 337 -24.60 -14.10 0.72
N SER A 338 -24.01 -13.22 1.52
CA SER A 338 -24.52 -11.86 1.77
C SER A 338 -23.38 -10.87 1.57
N ILE A 339 -23.64 -9.81 0.81
CA ILE A 339 -22.67 -8.74 0.58
C ILE A 339 -22.61 -7.90 1.85
N SER A 340 -21.45 -7.86 2.49
CA SER A 340 -21.21 -7.02 3.66
C SER A 340 -21.16 -5.55 3.24
N PRO A 341 -21.77 -4.62 3.99
CA PRO A 341 -21.60 -3.17 3.79
C PRO A 341 -20.13 -2.73 3.85
N GLN A 342 -19.25 -3.53 4.45
CA GLN A 342 -17.80 -3.30 4.48
C GLN A 342 -17.18 -3.23 3.08
N TYR A 343 -17.81 -3.80 2.05
CA TYR A 343 -17.29 -3.76 0.67
C TYR A 343 -17.87 -2.62 -0.17
N ASN A 344 -18.78 -1.82 0.38
CA ASN A 344 -19.27 -0.62 -0.28
C ASN A 344 -18.45 0.60 0.15
N ILE A 345 -17.41 0.91 -0.62
CA ILE A 345 -16.50 2.03 -0.33
C ILE A 345 -17.25 3.37 -0.31
N CYS A 346 -18.26 3.55 -1.17
CA CYS A 346 -19.02 4.79 -1.26
C CYS A 346 -19.77 5.13 0.03
N GLU A 347 -20.33 4.14 0.73
CA GLU A 347 -20.98 4.34 2.03
C GLU A 347 -19.97 4.73 3.14
N GLN A 348 -18.73 4.26 3.05
CA GLN A 348 -17.69 4.55 4.03
C GLN A 348 -17.03 5.91 3.82
N MET A 349 -17.14 6.51 2.63
CA MET A 349 -16.49 7.77 2.28
C MET A 349 -16.84 8.92 3.23
N VAL A 350 -18.08 8.98 3.74
CA VAL A 350 -18.51 10.05 4.66
C VAL A 350 -17.65 10.01 5.93
N GLN A 351 -17.56 8.84 6.57
CA GLN A 351 -16.78 8.69 7.79
C GLN A 351 -15.28 8.90 7.55
N ILE A 352 -14.76 8.43 6.40
CA ILE A 352 -13.35 8.59 6.06
C ILE A 352 -13.00 10.09 5.91
N ARG A 353 -13.82 10.85 5.17
CA ARG A 353 -13.62 12.29 4.99
C ARG A 353 -13.71 13.06 6.31
N ASP A 354 -14.67 12.72 7.17
CA ASP A 354 -14.82 13.34 8.50
C ASP A 354 -13.62 13.04 9.40
N ASP A 355 -13.15 11.79 9.42
CA ASP A 355 -11.96 11.37 10.18
C ASP A 355 -10.71 12.12 9.68
N HIS A 356 -10.55 12.24 8.35
CA HIS A 356 -9.45 12.93 7.70
C HIS A 356 -9.40 14.42 8.05
N ILE A 357 -10.52 15.14 7.90
CA ILE A 357 -10.61 16.57 8.21
C ILE A 357 -10.27 16.82 9.68
N ARG A 358 -10.86 16.04 10.59
CA ARG A 358 -10.64 16.19 12.03
C ARG A 358 -9.19 15.94 12.42
N PHE A 359 -8.60 14.84 11.96
CA PHE A 359 -7.23 14.47 12.34
C PHE A 359 -6.20 15.44 11.77
N ILE A 360 -6.29 15.79 10.48
CA ILE A 360 -5.34 16.71 9.86
C ILE A 360 -5.43 18.12 10.47
N SER A 361 -6.64 18.58 10.80
CA SER A 361 -6.80 19.87 11.48
C SER A 361 -6.11 19.90 12.85
N GLU A 362 -6.15 18.78 13.59
CA GLU A 362 -5.43 18.63 14.85
C GLU A 362 -3.91 18.56 14.62
N LEU A 363 -3.46 17.69 13.71
CA LEU A 363 -2.04 17.52 13.36
C LEU A 363 -1.38 18.83 12.91
N ALA A 364 -2.06 19.59 12.05
CA ALA A 364 -1.56 20.85 11.54
C ALA A 364 -1.37 21.91 12.65
N ARG A 365 -2.18 21.88 13.71
CA ARG A 365 -2.00 22.78 14.86
C ARG A 365 -0.71 22.50 15.60
N TYR A 366 -0.38 21.22 15.84
CA TYR A 366 0.87 20.82 16.47
C TYR A 366 2.07 21.12 15.56
N SER A 367 1.99 20.84 14.26
CA SER A 367 3.07 21.19 13.31
C SER A 367 3.35 22.70 13.28
N ASN A 368 2.31 23.53 13.20
CA ASN A 368 2.46 24.98 13.21
C ASN A 368 3.00 25.50 14.55
N SER A 369 2.60 24.93 15.68
CA SER A 369 3.17 25.32 16.97
C SER A 369 4.66 25.01 17.02
N GLU A 370 5.10 23.83 16.56
CA GLU A 370 6.54 23.48 16.51
C GLU A 370 7.34 24.46 15.64
N VAL A 371 6.81 24.81 14.46
CA VAL A 371 7.50 25.74 13.54
C VAL A 371 7.61 27.15 14.14
N VAL A 372 6.59 27.59 14.89
CA VAL A 372 6.57 28.92 15.52
C VAL A 372 7.44 28.94 16.79
N THR A 373 7.41 27.88 17.62
CA THR A 373 8.16 27.80 18.88
C THR A 373 9.61 27.37 18.70
N GLY A 374 9.96 26.68 17.61
CA GLY A 374 11.35 26.33 17.25
C GLY A 374 12.28 27.53 17.06
N SER A 375 11.72 28.75 16.99
CA SER A 375 12.46 30.02 16.97
C SER A 375 12.83 30.57 18.35
N GLY A 376 12.50 29.87 19.46
CA GLY A 376 12.77 30.33 20.82
C GLY A 376 13.21 29.24 21.79
N LEU A 377 14.52 29.18 22.07
CA LEU A 377 15.18 28.81 23.34
C LEU A 377 14.57 27.64 24.17
N ASP A 378 15.19 26.47 24.10
CA ASP A 378 15.54 25.57 25.22
C ASP A 378 14.53 25.36 26.39
N SER A 379 13.23 25.29 26.15
CA SER A 379 12.30 24.72 27.13
C SER A 379 11.99 23.26 26.77
N GLN A 380 12.50 22.31 27.55
CA GLN A 380 12.04 20.92 27.49
C GLN A 380 10.51 20.87 27.69
N LYS A 381 9.80 20.16 26.81
CA LYS A 381 8.35 19.98 26.90
C LYS A 381 7.97 19.18 28.15
N SER A 382 6.75 19.36 28.62
CA SER A 382 6.24 18.56 29.75
C SER A 382 5.95 17.11 29.34
N ASP A 383 5.83 16.22 30.34
CA ASP A 383 5.45 14.82 30.10
C ASP A 383 4.07 14.73 29.42
N GLU A 384 3.13 15.63 29.74
CA GLU A 384 1.82 15.69 29.09
C GLU A 384 1.91 16.07 27.62
N GLU A 385 2.70 17.08 27.26
CA GLU A 385 2.88 17.51 25.87
C GLU A 385 3.53 16.41 25.01
N TYR A 386 4.53 15.71 25.56
CA TYR A 386 5.11 14.54 24.88
C TYR A 386 4.10 13.40 24.72
N ARG A 387 3.24 13.19 25.72
CA ARG A 387 2.20 12.15 25.66
C ARG A 387 1.13 12.48 24.62
N GLU A 388 0.72 13.73 24.47
CA GLU A 388 -0.22 14.15 23.42
C GLU A 388 0.33 13.86 22.01
N LEU A 389 1.61 14.15 21.77
CA LEU A 389 2.28 13.84 20.50
C LEU A 389 2.43 12.33 20.27
N PHE A 390 2.72 11.55 21.31
CA PHE A 390 2.71 10.08 21.25
C PHE A 390 1.33 9.54 20.85
N ASP A 391 0.27 10.04 21.49
CA ASP A 391 -1.11 9.62 21.19
C ASP A 391 -1.54 10.06 19.79
N LEU A 392 -1.08 11.22 19.32
CA LEU A 392 -1.32 11.70 17.95
C LEU A 392 -0.62 10.80 16.92
N ALA A 393 0.63 10.40 17.17
CA ALA A 393 1.37 9.49 16.29
C ALA A 393 0.67 8.14 16.15
N LEU A 394 0.25 7.54 17.27
CA LEU A 394 -0.46 6.25 17.26
C LEU A 394 -1.82 6.36 16.55
N ARG A 395 -2.60 7.42 16.83
CA ARG A 395 -3.89 7.66 16.16
C ARG A 395 -3.72 7.84 14.65
N GLY A 396 -2.68 8.54 14.21
CA GLY A 396 -2.37 8.72 12.79
C GLY A 396 -2.06 7.39 12.08
N LEU A 397 -1.21 6.56 12.68
CA LEU A 397 -0.90 5.22 12.14
C LEU A 397 -2.13 4.32 12.09
N GLN A 398 -2.96 4.31 13.13
CA GLN A 398 -4.21 3.54 13.17
C GLN A 398 -5.20 4.00 12.11
N LEU A 399 -5.27 5.31 11.85
CA LEU A 399 -6.16 5.88 10.83
C LEU A 399 -5.71 5.50 9.42
N LEU A 400 -4.42 5.65 9.12
CA LEU A 400 -3.81 5.20 7.86
C LEU A 400 -4.03 3.71 7.62
N SER A 401 -3.74 2.89 8.63
CA SER A 401 -3.97 1.44 8.57
C SER A 401 -5.43 1.09 8.29
N LYS A 402 -6.40 1.78 8.94
CA LYS A 402 -7.83 1.58 8.70
C LYS A 402 -8.20 1.86 7.23
N TRP A 403 -7.68 2.94 6.65
CA TRP A 403 -7.96 3.32 5.27
C TRP A 403 -7.30 2.37 4.26
N SER A 404 -6.02 2.05 4.44
CA SER A 404 -5.30 1.10 3.58
C SER A 404 -5.92 -0.29 3.62
N ALA A 405 -6.30 -0.76 4.82
CA ALA A 405 -7.03 -2.00 4.97
C ALA A 405 -8.35 -1.98 4.20
N HIS A 406 -9.10 -0.87 4.23
CA HIS A 406 -10.36 -0.76 3.50
C HIS A 406 -10.19 -0.86 1.98
N VAL A 407 -9.22 -0.12 1.41
CA VAL A 407 -8.86 -0.20 -0.02
C VAL A 407 -8.53 -1.64 -0.39
N MET A 408 -7.68 -2.28 0.41
CA MET A 408 -7.20 -3.63 0.12
C MET A 408 -8.27 -4.70 0.30
N GLU A 409 -9.14 -4.57 1.30
CA GLU A 409 -10.25 -5.51 1.53
C GLU A 409 -11.30 -5.45 0.42
N VAL A 410 -11.61 -4.26 -0.10
CA VAL A 410 -12.51 -4.11 -1.26
C VAL A 410 -11.88 -4.71 -2.51
N TYR A 411 -10.60 -4.41 -2.76
CA TYR A 411 -9.85 -5.00 -3.88
C TYR A 411 -9.81 -6.54 -3.79
N SER A 412 -9.43 -7.09 -2.64
CA SER A 412 -9.40 -8.54 -2.39
C SER A 412 -10.76 -9.20 -2.63
N TRP A 413 -11.84 -8.58 -2.17
CA TRP A 413 -13.18 -9.11 -2.38
C TRP A 413 -13.58 -9.13 -3.86
N LYS A 414 -13.24 -8.06 -4.61
CA LYS A 414 -13.52 -7.96 -6.06
C LYS A 414 -12.72 -8.97 -6.87
N LEU A 415 -11.49 -9.29 -6.46
CA LEU A 415 -10.67 -10.30 -7.13
C LEU A 415 -11.28 -11.71 -7.09
N VAL A 416 -11.93 -12.09 -5.99
CA VAL A 416 -12.58 -13.42 -5.87
C VAL A 416 -14.04 -13.44 -6.32
N HIS A 417 -14.64 -12.26 -6.54
CA HIS A 417 -15.99 -12.09 -7.08
C HIS A 417 -15.96 -11.31 -8.40
N PRO A 418 -15.40 -11.89 -9.49
CA PRO A 418 -15.39 -11.25 -10.79
C PRO A 418 -16.82 -11.01 -11.26
N THR A 419 -17.07 -9.84 -11.85
CA THR A 419 -18.40 -9.51 -12.39
C THR A 419 -18.75 -10.37 -13.60
N ASP A 420 -19.98 -10.24 -14.06
CA ASP A 420 -20.47 -10.85 -15.28
C ASP A 420 -21.47 -9.93 -15.99
N LYS A 421 -21.97 -10.38 -17.14
CA LYS A 421 -22.96 -9.67 -17.96
C LYS A 421 -24.30 -9.41 -17.28
N PHE A 422 -24.61 -10.12 -16.19
CA PHE A 422 -25.87 -9.97 -15.46
C PHE A 422 -25.75 -8.86 -14.41
N CYS A 423 -24.60 -8.78 -13.74
CA CYS A 423 -24.29 -7.73 -12.78
C CYS A 423 -23.84 -6.42 -13.44
N ASN A 424 -23.08 -6.49 -14.54
CA ASN A 424 -22.65 -5.33 -15.32
C ASN A 424 -22.96 -5.53 -16.81
N LYS A 425 -23.86 -4.71 -17.36
CA LYS A 425 -24.29 -4.81 -18.76
C LYS A 425 -23.18 -4.50 -19.77
N ASP A 426 -22.19 -3.71 -19.36
CA ASP A 426 -21.05 -3.33 -20.20
C ASP A 426 -19.95 -4.40 -20.19
N CYS A 427 -20.06 -5.43 -19.34
CA CYS A 427 -19.12 -6.55 -19.29
C CYS A 427 -19.39 -7.56 -20.41
N PRO A 428 -18.46 -7.76 -21.37
CA PRO A 428 -18.62 -8.77 -22.41
C PRO A 428 -18.64 -10.19 -21.82
N GLY A 429 -19.45 -11.07 -22.40
CA GLY A 429 -19.45 -12.49 -22.03
C GLY A 429 -18.15 -13.24 -22.36
N THR A 430 -17.29 -12.64 -23.19
CA THR A 430 -15.98 -13.18 -23.60
C THR A 430 -14.82 -12.60 -22.79
N ALA A 431 -15.07 -11.67 -21.87
CA ALA A 431 -14.03 -11.05 -21.05
C ALA A 431 -13.35 -12.08 -20.14
N GLU A 432 -12.03 -12.05 -20.10
CA GLU A 432 -11.26 -12.97 -19.28
C GLU A 432 -11.44 -12.67 -17.78
N GLU A 433 -11.16 -13.66 -16.93
CA GLU A 433 -11.49 -13.58 -15.50
C GLU A 433 -10.84 -12.38 -14.80
N TYR A 434 -9.56 -12.09 -15.08
CA TYR A 434 -8.88 -10.94 -14.46
C TYR A 434 -9.46 -9.60 -14.90
N GLU A 435 -9.89 -9.46 -16.16
CA GLU A 435 -10.55 -8.25 -16.66
C GLU A 435 -11.92 -8.04 -15.98
N ARG A 436 -12.65 -9.14 -15.74
CA ARG A 436 -13.92 -9.13 -14.99
C ARG A 436 -13.73 -8.89 -13.50
N ALA A 437 -12.58 -9.27 -12.95
CA ALA A 437 -12.21 -9.03 -11.55
C ALA A 437 -11.77 -7.58 -11.30
N THR A 438 -11.19 -6.92 -12.31
CA THR A 438 -10.66 -5.56 -12.23
C THR A 438 -11.50 -4.57 -13.04
N ARG A 439 -11.15 -4.31 -14.30
CA ARG A 439 -11.71 -3.27 -15.19
C ARG A 439 -13.23 -3.12 -15.10
N TYR A 440 -13.97 -4.22 -15.19
CA TYR A 440 -15.44 -4.22 -15.22
C TYR A 440 -16.10 -4.30 -13.85
N ASN A 441 -15.33 -4.51 -12.78
CA ASN A 441 -15.86 -4.74 -11.44
C ASN A 441 -16.01 -3.48 -10.59
N TYR A 442 -15.67 -2.31 -11.14
CA TYR A 442 -15.75 -1.03 -10.44
C TYR A 442 -16.65 -0.06 -11.22
N THR A 443 -17.64 0.53 -10.53
CA THR A 443 -18.42 1.65 -11.07
C THR A 443 -17.57 2.94 -11.14
N SER A 444 -18.09 3.97 -11.80
CA SER A 444 -17.42 5.28 -11.86
C SER A 444 -17.19 5.86 -10.47
N GLU A 445 -18.21 5.77 -9.62
CA GLU A 445 -18.22 6.28 -8.25
C GLU A 445 -17.25 5.49 -7.36
N GLU A 446 -17.20 4.16 -7.51
CA GLU A 446 -16.24 3.33 -6.78
C GLU A 446 -14.80 3.72 -7.16
N LYS A 447 -14.49 3.93 -8.45
CA LYS A 447 -13.15 4.35 -8.88
C LYS A 447 -12.75 5.70 -8.28
N PHE A 448 -13.64 6.69 -8.29
CA PHE A 448 -13.37 7.99 -7.68
C PHE A 448 -13.18 7.89 -6.16
N ALA A 449 -14.03 7.12 -5.48
CA ALA A 449 -13.88 6.86 -4.05
C ALA A 449 -12.54 6.19 -3.72
N PHE A 450 -12.08 5.22 -4.53
CA PHE A 450 -10.76 4.62 -4.40
C PHE A 450 -9.65 5.67 -4.50
N VAL A 451 -9.69 6.52 -5.53
CA VAL A 451 -8.66 7.57 -5.70
C VAL A 451 -8.65 8.54 -4.53
N GLU A 452 -9.82 8.98 -4.04
CA GLU A 452 -9.90 9.85 -2.87
C GLU A 452 -9.26 9.22 -1.64
N VAL A 453 -9.55 7.95 -1.35
CA VAL A 453 -8.96 7.25 -0.18
C VAL A 453 -7.45 7.08 -0.35
N ILE A 454 -6.97 6.70 -1.54
CA ILE A 454 -5.54 6.60 -1.85
C ILE A 454 -4.85 7.94 -1.63
N ALA A 455 -5.44 9.03 -2.09
CA ALA A 455 -4.90 10.37 -1.89
C ALA A 455 -4.91 10.82 -0.43
N MET A 456 -5.96 10.50 0.33
CA MET A 456 -6.01 10.78 1.77
C MET A 456 -4.94 9.99 2.54
N ILE A 457 -4.71 8.72 2.19
CA ILE A 457 -3.62 7.90 2.76
C ILE A 457 -2.27 8.54 2.46
N LYS A 458 -1.97 8.77 1.18
CA LYS A 458 -0.68 9.27 0.72
C LYS A 458 -0.41 10.70 1.19
N GLY A 459 -1.43 11.56 1.18
CA GLY A 459 -1.34 12.93 1.70
C GLY A 459 -1.06 12.96 3.20
N LEU A 460 -1.77 12.14 4.00
CA LEU A 460 -1.50 12.04 5.43
C LEU A 460 -0.14 11.38 5.73
N GLN A 461 0.29 10.43 4.91
CA GLN A 461 1.64 9.83 5.01
C GLN A 461 2.74 10.90 4.88
N VAL A 462 2.60 11.85 3.94
CA VAL A 462 3.53 13.00 3.82
C VAL A 462 3.56 13.81 5.12
N LEU A 463 2.39 14.17 5.66
CA LEU A 463 2.31 15.00 6.86
C LEU A 463 2.90 14.30 8.08
N MET A 464 2.62 13.01 8.25
CA MET A 464 3.18 12.19 9.32
C MET A 464 4.71 12.04 9.19
N GLY A 465 5.21 11.84 7.97
CA GLY A 465 6.65 11.76 7.69
C GLY A 465 7.38 13.08 7.97
N ARG A 466 6.77 14.23 7.65
CA ARG A 466 7.34 15.55 8.00
C ARG A 466 7.44 15.79 9.51
N MET A 467 6.58 15.15 10.30
CA MET A 467 6.62 15.23 11.76
C MET A 467 7.44 14.11 12.41
N GLU A 468 8.12 13.26 11.63
CA GLU A 468 8.80 12.08 12.12
C GLU A 468 9.83 12.42 13.22
N SER A 469 10.66 13.45 13.05
CA SER A 469 11.65 13.88 14.05
C SER A 469 11.00 14.24 15.39
N VAL A 470 9.93 15.04 15.35
CA VAL A 470 9.16 15.47 16.53
C VAL A 470 8.50 14.27 17.21
N PHE A 471 7.89 13.37 16.44
CA PHE A 471 7.29 12.16 16.97
C PHE A 471 8.31 11.23 17.61
N ASN A 472 9.44 11.01 16.94
CA ASN A 472 10.53 10.18 17.44
C ASN A 472 11.02 10.64 18.82
N GLN A 473 11.19 11.94 19.01
CA GLN A 473 11.56 12.51 20.31
C GLN A 473 10.46 12.31 21.35
N ALA A 474 9.22 12.66 21.03
CA ALA A 474 8.08 12.55 21.95
C ALA A 474 7.79 11.10 22.37
N ILE A 475 7.88 10.17 21.42
CA ILE A 475 7.66 8.74 21.63
C ILE A 475 8.71 8.18 22.57
N ARG A 476 10.00 8.47 22.34
CA ARG A 476 11.08 7.96 23.20
C ARG A 476 10.96 8.48 24.63
N ASN A 477 10.66 9.77 24.82
CA ASN A 477 10.44 10.35 26.15
C ASN A 477 9.23 9.72 26.86
N THR A 478 8.09 9.60 26.16
CA THR A 478 6.86 9.03 26.73
C THR A 478 7.03 7.57 27.12
N ILE A 479 7.64 6.76 26.24
CA ILE A 479 7.88 5.34 26.51
C ILE A 479 8.86 5.17 27.69
N TYR A 480 9.94 5.96 27.72
CA TYR A 480 10.90 5.92 28.83
C TYR A 480 10.22 6.29 30.15
N ALA A 481 9.50 7.41 30.19
CA ALA A 481 8.79 7.88 31.37
C ALA A 481 7.79 6.82 31.87
N ALA A 482 6.94 6.29 30.98
CA ALA A 482 5.98 5.25 31.33
C ALA A 482 6.65 3.98 31.87
N LEU A 483 7.75 3.55 31.26
CA LEU A 483 8.50 2.37 31.67
C LEU A 483 9.16 2.56 33.05
N GLN A 484 9.82 3.70 33.27
CA GLN A 484 10.51 3.99 34.52
C GLN A 484 9.54 4.29 35.67
N ASP A 485 8.48 5.06 35.43
CA ASP A 485 7.47 5.34 36.46
C ASP A 485 6.78 4.04 36.90
N PHE A 486 6.45 3.18 35.93
CA PHE A 486 5.88 1.87 36.24
C PHE A 486 6.86 1.02 37.05
N ALA A 487 8.11 0.87 36.61
CA ALA A 487 9.06 -0.03 37.24
C ALA A 487 9.61 0.48 38.59
N GLN A 488 9.89 1.78 38.70
CA GLN A 488 10.50 2.39 39.89
C GLN A 488 9.46 2.78 40.94
N VAL A 489 8.25 3.17 40.54
CA VAL A 489 7.21 3.69 41.45
C VAL A 489 6.03 2.73 41.56
N THR A 490 5.37 2.39 40.45
CA THR A 490 4.15 1.55 40.48
C THR A 490 4.42 0.15 41.03
N LEU A 491 5.56 -0.47 40.68
CA LEU A 491 5.93 -1.81 41.16
C LEU A 491 6.40 -1.85 42.64
N ARG A 492 6.53 -0.70 43.33
CA ARG A 492 6.91 -0.66 44.76
C ARG A 492 5.87 -1.36 45.64
N GLU A 493 4.59 -1.06 45.42
CA GLU A 493 3.50 -1.63 46.23
C GLU A 493 3.36 -3.16 46.05
N PRO A 494 3.29 -3.73 44.83
CA PRO A 494 3.30 -5.19 44.67
C PRO A 494 4.54 -5.84 45.26
N LEU A 495 5.72 -5.24 45.12
CA LEU A 495 6.94 -5.77 45.70
C LEU A 495 6.88 -5.76 47.23
N ARG A 496 6.44 -4.66 47.84
CA ARG A 496 6.24 -4.54 49.30
C ARG A 496 5.31 -5.62 49.82
N GLN A 497 4.18 -5.83 49.15
CA GLN A 497 3.24 -6.86 49.52
C GLN A 497 3.82 -8.27 49.37
N ALA A 498 4.55 -8.53 48.29
CA ALA A 498 5.20 -9.81 48.06
C ALA A 498 6.26 -10.11 49.14
N VAL A 499 7.09 -9.13 49.51
CA VAL A 499 8.07 -9.23 50.60
C VAL A 499 7.37 -9.46 51.94
N ARG A 500 6.36 -8.65 52.29
CA ARG A 500 5.59 -8.77 53.54
C ARG A 500 4.89 -10.13 53.67
N LYS A 501 4.29 -10.61 52.57
CA LYS A 501 3.57 -11.91 52.50
C LYS A 501 4.53 -13.10 52.22
N LYS A 502 5.86 -12.88 52.15
CA LYS A 502 6.90 -13.87 51.83
C LYS A 502 6.64 -14.68 50.54
N LYS A 503 6.20 -14.00 49.49
CA LYS A 503 5.89 -14.60 48.18
C LYS A 503 7.12 -14.61 47.27
N ASN A 504 8.07 -15.51 47.56
CA ASN A 504 9.39 -15.54 46.90
C ASN A 504 9.36 -15.55 45.36
N VAL A 505 8.41 -16.26 44.74
CA VAL A 505 8.27 -16.30 43.27
C VAL A 505 7.84 -14.94 42.70
N LEU A 506 6.90 -14.24 43.38
CA LEU A 506 6.53 -12.89 42.97
C LEU A 506 7.69 -11.91 43.17
N ILE A 507 8.41 -12.02 44.29
CA ILE A 507 9.59 -11.19 44.56
C ILE A 507 10.62 -11.37 43.45
N SER A 508 10.92 -12.60 43.04
CA SER A 508 11.92 -12.87 42.02
C SER A 508 11.53 -12.28 40.66
N VAL A 509 10.26 -12.38 40.24
CA VAL A 509 9.81 -11.81 38.96
C VAL A 509 9.80 -10.28 39.00
N LEU A 510 9.25 -9.67 40.06
CA LEU A 510 9.19 -8.21 40.21
C LEU A 510 10.59 -7.59 40.29
N GLN A 511 11.51 -8.23 41.02
CA GLN A 511 12.90 -7.78 41.07
C GLN A 511 13.64 -8.01 39.74
N ALA A 512 13.35 -9.11 39.02
CA ALA A 512 13.93 -9.33 37.70
C ALA A 512 13.51 -8.21 36.73
N ILE A 513 12.23 -7.82 36.72
CA ILE A 513 11.74 -6.67 35.94
C ILE A 513 12.54 -5.41 36.32
N ARG A 514 12.58 -5.04 37.62
CA ARG A 514 13.28 -3.83 38.07
C ARG A 514 14.77 -3.84 37.69
N LYS A 515 15.46 -4.97 37.84
CA LYS A 515 16.88 -5.10 37.46
C LYS A 515 17.15 -4.99 35.96
N THR A 516 16.19 -5.39 35.12
CA THR A 516 16.31 -5.36 33.66
C THR A 516 16.16 -3.95 33.09
N ILE A 517 15.31 -3.10 33.68
CA ILE A 517 14.93 -1.81 33.08
C ILE A 517 15.09 -0.58 33.97
N CYS A 518 15.19 -0.67 35.29
CA CYS A 518 15.26 0.53 36.12
C CYS A 518 16.59 1.26 35.92
N ASP A 519 16.50 2.49 35.40
CA ASP A 519 17.61 3.44 35.37
C ASP A 519 17.44 4.44 36.52
N TRP A 520 18.13 4.18 37.63
CA TRP A 520 18.04 5.01 38.83
C TRP A 520 18.88 6.29 38.65
N GLU A 521 18.33 7.45 39.01
CA GLU A 521 19.04 8.75 38.96
C GLU A 521 20.41 8.70 39.66
N GLY A 522 20.51 8.00 40.80
CA GLY A 522 21.75 7.80 41.55
C GLY A 522 22.64 6.65 41.07
N GLY A 523 22.34 6.04 39.92
CA GLY A 523 23.04 4.89 39.33
C GLY A 523 22.85 3.56 40.08
N ARG A 524 22.11 3.54 41.20
CA ARG A 524 21.83 2.33 42.01
C ARG A 524 20.44 2.40 42.64
N GLU A 525 19.85 1.22 42.88
CA GLU A 525 18.57 1.09 43.56
C GLU A 525 18.64 1.69 44.99
N PRO A 526 17.67 2.53 45.40
CA PRO A 526 17.66 3.14 46.74
C PRO A 526 17.62 2.06 47.85
N PRO A 527 18.72 1.87 48.61
CA PRO A 527 18.79 0.78 49.60
C PRO A 527 17.93 1.05 50.84
N ASN A 528 17.52 2.32 51.03
CA ASN A 528 16.69 2.79 52.13
C ASN A 528 15.17 2.65 51.85
N ASP A 529 14.76 2.20 50.67
CA ASP A 529 13.33 2.07 50.31
C ASP A 529 12.63 1.07 51.28
N PRO A 530 11.62 1.52 52.05
CA PRO A 530 10.87 0.65 52.97
C PRO A 530 10.18 -0.53 52.25
N CYS A 531 9.89 -0.40 50.96
CA CYS A 531 9.24 -1.46 50.18
C CYS A 531 10.11 -2.73 50.10
N LEU A 532 11.44 -2.59 50.05
CA LEU A 532 12.40 -3.70 50.02
C LEU A 532 12.40 -4.50 51.33
N ARG A 533 11.98 -3.89 52.43
CA ARG A 533 11.81 -4.53 53.75
C ARG A 533 10.37 -4.98 54.03
N GLY A 534 9.43 -4.73 53.10
CA GLY A 534 8.00 -5.01 53.27
C GLY A 534 7.27 -4.01 54.18
N GLU A 535 7.93 -2.91 54.54
CA GLU A 535 7.40 -1.85 55.39
C GLU A 535 6.64 -0.81 54.56
N LYS A 536 5.65 -0.13 55.16
CA LYS A 536 4.93 0.97 54.52
C LYS A 536 5.81 2.23 54.48
N ASP A 537 5.50 3.12 53.55
CA ASP A 537 6.11 4.45 53.49
C ASP A 537 5.86 5.22 54.81
N PRO A 538 6.81 6.08 55.23
CA PRO A 538 6.65 6.88 56.44
C PRO A 538 5.49 7.88 56.26
N LYS A 539 5.05 8.53 57.35
CA LYS A 539 3.91 9.48 57.32
C LYS A 539 4.09 10.64 56.32
N GLY A 540 5.32 10.98 55.96
CA GLY A 540 5.66 11.99 54.95
C GLY A 540 5.86 11.45 53.52
N GLY A 541 5.62 10.15 53.28
CA GLY A 541 5.89 9.48 52.00
C GLY A 541 7.35 9.09 51.80
N PHE A 542 7.61 8.22 50.83
CA PHE A 542 8.95 7.95 50.31
C PHE A 542 8.98 8.34 48.84
N ASP A 543 9.70 9.43 48.53
CA ASP A 543 9.74 9.98 47.19
C ASP A 543 10.92 9.42 46.39
N ILE A 544 10.66 9.08 45.13
CA ILE A 544 11.67 8.61 44.17
C ILE A 544 11.60 9.56 42.98
N LYS A 545 12.68 10.32 42.79
CA LYS A 545 12.86 11.12 41.59
C LYS A 545 13.22 10.21 40.42
N VAL A 546 12.28 10.02 39.50
CA VAL A 546 12.48 9.23 38.28
C VAL A 546 13.11 10.11 37.20
N PRO A 547 14.20 9.69 36.53
CA PRO A 547 14.77 10.45 35.43
C PRO A 547 13.82 10.55 34.23
N ARG A 548 14.08 11.53 33.36
CA ARG A 548 13.48 11.64 32.03
C ARG A 548 14.58 11.61 30.98
N ARG A 549 14.46 10.69 30.02
CA ARG A 549 15.42 10.51 28.92
C ARG A 549 14.67 10.30 27.61
N ALA A 550 15.27 10.78 26.53
CA ALA A 550 14.77 10.63 25.19
C ALA A 550 15.23 9.33 24.52
N VAL A 551 15.09 8.19 25.20
CA VAL A 551 15.52 6.88 24.67
C VAL A 551 14.55 5.77 25.06
N GLY A 552 14.15 4.94 24.09
CA GLY A 552 13.33 3.76 24.34
C GLY A 552 14.13 2.59 24.94
N PRO A 553 13.47 1.57 25.52
CA PRO A 553 14.12 0.31 25.87
C PRO A 553 14.62 -0.42 24.62
N SER A 554 15.63 -1.28 24.76
CA SER A 554 15.97 -2.26 23.74
C SER A 554 14.80 -3.24 23.49
N SER A 555 14.78 -3.87 22.31
CA SER A 555 13.72 -4.86 21.99
C SER A 555 13.69 -6.02 22.99
N THR A 556 14.87 -6.45 23.47
CA THR A 556 15.01 -7.46 24.52
C THR A 556 14.47 -7.02 25.87
N GLN A 557 14.79 -5.79 26.32
CA GLN A 557 14.25 -5.27 27.58
C GLN A 557 12.72 -5.23 27.54
N LEU A 558 12.15 -4.69 26.47
CA LEU A 558 10.70 -4.59 26.33
C LEU A 558 10.04 -5.98 26.28
N TYR A 559 10.59 -6.91 25.50
CA TYR A 559 10.10 -8.29 25.43
C TYR A 559 10.13 -8.99 26.79
N MET A 560 11.26 -8.89 27.51
CA MET A 560 11.45 -9.54 28.81
C MET A 560 10.49 -8.96 29.85
N VAL A 561 10.33 -7.63 29.90
CA VAL A 561 9.39 -6.96 30.82
C VAL A 561 7.96 -7.37 30.53
N ARG A 562 7.53 -7.27 29.27
CA ARG A 562 6.16 -7.65 28.87
C ARG A 562 5.88 -9.11 29.20
N THR A 563 6.78 -10.03 28.83
CA THR A 563 6.63 -11.47 29.09
C THR A 563 6.56 -11.79 30.59
N MET A 564 7.40 -11.13 31.41
CA MET A 564 7.38 -11.31 32.86
C MET A 564 6.08 -10.76 33.48
N LEU A 565 5.63 -9.58 33.06
CA LEU A 565 4.37 -8.99 33.52
C LEU A 565 3.17 -9.83 33.14
N GLU A 566 3.12 -10.31 31.89
CA GLU A 566 2.09 -11.21 31.39
C GLU A 566 1.98 -12.47 32.27
N SER A 567 3.12 -13.05 32.69
CA SER A 567 3.13 -14.21 33.58
C SER A 567 2.57 -13.93 34.99
N LEU A 568 2.59 -12.68 35.45
CA LEU A 568 2.00 -12.28 36.74
C LEU A 568 0.47 -12.19 36.67
N ILE A 569 -0.07 -11.79 35.51
CA ILE A 569 -1.51 -11.60 35.29
C ILE A 569 -2.19 -12.80 34.62
N ALA A 570 -1.43 -13.81 34.19
CA ALA A 570 -1.95 -15.01 33.56
C ALA A 570 -2.81 -15.87 34.49
N ASP A 571 -3.93 -16.35 33.96
CA ASP A 571 -4.87 -17.26 34.65
C ASP A 571 -4.43 -18.73 34.60
N LYS A 572 -3.47 -19.08 33.77
CA LYS A 572 -2.90 -20.44 33.67
C LYS A 572 -1.61 -20.55 34.48
N SER A 573 -1.58 -21.45 35.47
CA SER A 573 -0.36 -21.84 36.18
C SER A 573 -0.36 -23.33 36.51
N GLY A 574 0.82 -23.97 36.50
CA GLY A 574 1.03 -25.37 36.88
C GLY A 574 0.52 -25.75 38.27
N SER A 575 0.25 -24.77 39.12
CA SER A 575 -0.16 -24.88 40.51
C SER A 575 -1.64 -24.58 40.76
N LYS A 576 -2.21 -25.12 41.85
CA LYS A 576 -3.57 -24.81 42.36
C LYS A 576 -3.80 -23.31 42.70
N LYS A 577 -2.75 -22.49 42.74
CA LYS A 577 -2.80 -21.03 42.95
C LYS A 577 -1.97 -20.36 41.86
N THR A 578 -2.57 -19.44 41.11
CA THR A 578 -1.91 -18.63 40.09
C THR A 578 -1.14 -17.46 40.73
N LEU A 579 -0.16 -16.89 40.00
CA LEU A 579 0.52 -15.67 40.45
C LEU A 579 -0.47 -14.51 40.58
N ARG A 580 -1.43 -14.42 39.64
CA ARG A 580 -2.56 -13.47 39.67
C ARG A 580 -3.33 -13.51 40.99
N SER A 581 -3.65 -14.71 41.48
CA SER A 581 -4.41 -14.89 42.75
C SER A 581 -3.68 -14.38 43.99
N SER A 582 -2.38 -14.09 43.87
CA SER A 582 -1.54 -13.56 44.96
C SER A 582 -1.36 -12.04 44.90
N LEU A 583 -1.91 -11.38 43.87
CA LEU A 583 -1.91 -9.93 43.68
C LEU A 583 -3.28 -9.35 44.05
N ASP A 584 -3.28 -8.13 44.59
CA ASP A 584 -4.51 -7.41 44.90
C ASP A 584 -5.09 -6.76 43.63
N GLY A 585 -6.41 -6.60 43.55
CA GLY A 585 -7.11 -6.15 42.33
C GLY A 585 -6.57 -4.88 41.66
N PRO A 586 -6.31 -3.77 42.39
CA PRO A 586 -5.77 -2.55 41.80
C PRO A 586 -4.38 -2.72 41.16
N ILE A 587 -3.57 -3.64 41.70
CA ILE A 587 -2.24 -3.94 41.16
C ILE A 587 -2.36 -4.69 39.84
N VAL A 588 -3.28 -5.65 39.78
CA VAL A 588 -3.55 -6.42 38.56
C VAL A 588 -3.98 -5.49 37.43
N LEU A 589 -4.89 -4.55 37.70
CA LEU A 589 -5.33 -3.55 36.72
C LEU A 589 -4.17 -2.67 36.26
N ALA A 590 -3.30 -2.20 37.18
CA ALA A 590 -2.14 -1.40 36.80
C ALA A 590 -1.16 -2.17 35.88
N ILE A 591 -0.96 -3.47 36.12
CA ILE A 591 -0.14 -4.32 35.25
C ILE A 591 -0.82 -4.55 33.90
N GLU A 592 -2.12 -4.83 33.88
CA GLU A 592 -2.91 -5.01 32.65
C GLU A 592 -2.90 -3.74 31.79
N ASP A 593 -3.08 -2.57 32.39
CA ASP A 593 -3.07 -1.28 31.69
C ASP A 593 -1.70 -1.00 31.07
N PHE A 594 -0.62 -1.18 31.82
CA PHE A 594 0.74 -1.01 31.29
C PHE A 594 1.06 -2.05 30.20
N HIS A 595 0.66 -3.31 30.41
CA HIS A 595 0.86 -4.37 29.42
C HIS A 595 0.08 -4.10 28.13
N LYS A 596 -1.13 -3.54 28.22
CA LYS A 596 -1.92 -3.17 27.04
C LYS A 596 -1.33 -1.96 26.31
N GLN A 597 -0.94 -0.91 27.04
CA GLN A 597 -0.33 0.29 26.45
C GLN A 597 1.01 -0.02 25.77
N SER A 598 1.86 -0.83 26.42
CA SER A 598 3.18 -1.18 25.90
C SER A 598 3.17 -2.12 24.68
N PHE A 599 2.00 -2.55 24.22
CA PHE A 599 1.86 -3.37 23.01
C PHE A 599 2.33 -2.62 21.76
N PHE A 600 2.00 -1.33 21.63
CA PHE A 600 2.33 -0.51 20.48
C PHE A 600 3.71 0.13 20.55
N PHE A 601 4.46 -0.07 21.64
CA PHE A 601 5.75 0.62 21.84
C PHE A 601 6.76 0.24 20.77
N THR A 602 6.85 -1.02 20.37
CA THR A 602 7.77 -1.45 19.30
C THR A 602 7.44 -0.78 17.97
N HIS A 603 6.15 -0.69 17.61
CA HIS A 603 5.74 -0.01 16.37
C HIS A 603 6.05 1.49 16.39
N LEU A 604 5.82 2.13 17.54
CA LEU A 604 6.06 3.58 17.67
C LEU A 604 7.55 3.92 17.74
N LEU A 605 8.37 3.08 18.37
CA LEU A 605 9.83 3.24 18.33
C LEU A 605 10.39 3.08 16.91
N ASN A 606 9.70 2.32 16.06
CA ASN A 606 9.99 2.11 14.64
C ASN A 606 8.98 2.84 13.73
N ILE A 607 8.60 4.07 14.08
CA ILE A 607 7.52 4.81 13.42
C ILE A 607 7.68 4.90 11.89
N SER A 608 8.90 5.05 11.37
CA SER A 608 9.14 5.12 9.92
C SER A 608 8.69 3.86 9.18
N GLU A 609 9.02 2.68 9.71
CA GLU A 609 8.59 1.39 9.12
C GLU A 609 7.10 1.17 9.36
N ALA A 610 6.61 1.47 10.57
CA ALA A 610 5.18 1.35 10.87
C ALA A 610 4.34 2.23 9.93
N LEU A 611 4.81 3.43 9.62
CA LEU A 611 4.15 4.36 8.70
C LEU A 611 4.08 3.78 7.28
N GLN A 612 5.19 3.26 6.76
CA GLN A 612 5.21 2.59 5.45
C GLN A 612 4.26 1.39 5.42
N GLN A 613 4.33 0.51 6.42
CA GLN A 613 3.48 -0.68 6.49
C GLN A 613 1.98 -0.35 6.67
N CYS A 614 1.64 0.78 7.29
CA CYS A 614 0.26 1.26 7.40
C CYS A 614 -0.26 1.87 6.09
N CYS A 615 0.61 2.25 5.16
CA CYS A 615 0.27 2.89 3.89
C CYS A 615 0.57 2.00 2.67
N ASP A 616 0.86 0.71 2.86
CA ASP A 616 1.24 -0.19 1.77
C ASP A 616 0.06 -0.50 0.85
N LEU A 617 0.13 0.01 -0.38
CA LEU A 617 -0.81 -0.22 -1.47
C LEU A 617 -0.14 -0.89 -2.69
N SER A 618 1.08 -1.41 -2.51
CA SER A 618 1.93 -1.98 -3.57
C SER A 618 1.30 -3.17 -4.30
N GLN A 619 0.37 -3.88 -3.64
CA GLN A 619 -0.23 -5.11 -4.14
C GLN A 619 -1.28 -4.89 -5.24
N LEU A 620 -1.69 -3.65 -5.51
CA LEU A 620 -2.70 -3.33 -6.53
C LEU A 620 -2.24 -3.64 -7.96
N TRP A 621 -0.92 -3.63 -8.22
CA TRP A 621 -0.36 -3.89 -9.56
C TRP A 621 -0.03 -5.36 -9.81
N PHE A 622 0.50 -6.07 -8.81
CA PHE A 622 0.96 -7.45 -8.96
C PHE A 622 -0.18 -8.40 -9.33
N ARG A 623 0.11 -9.38 -10.20
CA ARG A 623 -0.91 -10.26 -10.80
C ARG A 623 -0.39 -11.64 -11.23
N GLU A 624 0.64 -12.14 -10.55
CA GLU A 624 1.30 -13.41 -10.92
C GLU A 624 0.38 -14.63 -10.74
N PHE A 625 -0.56 -14.60 -9.79
CA PHE A 625 -1.52 -15.69 -9.63
C PHE A 625 -2.48 -15.74 -10.82
N PHE A 626 -3.09 -14.61 -11.21
CA PHE A 626 -3.95 -14.59 -12.40
C PHE A 626 -3.19 -14.90 -13.70
N LEU A 627 -1.92 -14.52 -13.81
CA LEU A 627 -1.06 -14.91 -14.94
C LEU A 627 -0.86 -16.42 -15.03
N GLU A 628 -0.58 -17.08 -13.89
CA GLU A 628 -0.45 -18.54 -13.82
C GLU A 628 -1.75 -19.24 -14.27
N LEU A 629 -2.91 -18.71 -13.86
CA LEU A 629 -4.23 -19.25 -14.24
C LEU A 629 -4.52 -19.15 -15.76
N THR A 630 -3.86 -18.24 -16.48
CA THR A 630 -4.00 -18.17 -17.96
C THR A 630 -3.32 -19.34 -18.68
N MET A 631 -2.59 -20.20 -17.95
CA MET A 631 -1.88 -21.36 -18.48
C MET A 631 -0.97 -21.02 -19.67
N GLY A 632 -0.31 -19.87 -19.62
CA GLY A 632 0.63 -19.38 -20.63
C GLY A 632 -0.02 -18.71 -21.84
N ARG A 633 -1.33 -18.44 -21.80
CA ARG A 633 -2.00 -17.61 -22.81
C ARG A 633 -1.58 -16.14 -22.72
N ARG A 634 -1.33 -15.65 -21.50
CA ARG A 634 -0.83 -14.29 -21.24
C ARG A 634 0.58 -14.38 -20.65
N ILE A 635 1.49 -13.56 -21.17
CA ILE A 635 2.80 -13.30 -20.54
C ILE A 635 2.71 -12.12 -19.55
N GLN A 636 1.81 -11.18 -19.85
CA GLN A 636 1.39 -10.06 -19.01
C GLN A 636 -0.03 -9.64 -19.44
N PHE A 637 -0.77 -8.97 -18.55
CA PHE A 637 -2.06 -8.34 -18.86
C PHE A 637 -1.86 -6.92 -19.42
N PRO A 638 -2.76 -6.45 -20.30
CA PRO A 638 -2.69 -5.12 -20.86
C PRO A 638 -3.09 -4.03 -19.84
N ILE A 639 -2.74 -2.78 -20.11
CA ILE A 639 -2.86 -1.66 -19.15
C ILE A 639 -4.30 -1.37 -18.71
N GLU A 640 -5.30 -1.66 -19.55
CA GLU A 640 -6.71 -1.50 -19.21
C GLU A 640 -7.21 -2.47 -18.13
N MET A 641 -6.40 -3.48 -17.76
CA MET A 641 -6.64 -4.39 -16.64
C MET A 641 -5.79 -4.04 -15.41
N SER A 642 -4.94 -3.02 -15.50
CA SER A 642 -4.02 -2.64 -14.44
C SER A 642 -4.67 -1.63 -13.49
N MET A 643 -4.77 -1.95 -12.20
CA MET A 643 -5.47 -1.08 -11.24
C MET A 643 -4.92 0.35 -11.18
N PRO A 644 -3.60 0.60 -11.10
CA PRO A 644 -3.09 1.97 -11.13
C PRO A 644 -3.57 2.75 -12.36
N TRP A 645 -3.50 2.14 -13.55
CA TRP A 645 -3.93 2.78 -14.78
C TRP A 645 -5.46 2.92 -14.89
N ILE A 646 -6.24 1.90 -14.48
CA ILE A 646 -7.71 1.99 -14.47
C ILE A 646 -8.18 3.20 -13.67
N LEU A 647 -7.55 3.48 -12.53
CA LEU A 647 -7.89 4.61 -11.67
C LEU A 647 -7.43 5.95 -12.26
N THR A 648 -6.19 6.02 -12.76
CA THR A 648 -5.66 7.23 -13.40
C THR A 648 -6.44 7.60 -14.66
N ASP A 649 -6.62 6.64 -15.56
CA ASP A 649 -7.23 6.85 -16.87
C ASP A 649 -8.70 7.25 -16.76
N HIS A 650 -9.41 6.72 -15.77
CA HIS A 650 -10.80 7.09 -15.51
C HIS A 650 -10.97 8.59 -15.22
N ILE A 651 -10.04 9.21 -14.48
CA ILE A 651 -10.05 10.66 -14.24
C ILE A 651 -9.78 11.44 -15.54
N LEU A 652 -8.82 10.97 -16.35
CA LEU A 652 -8.46 11.62 -17.62
C LEU A 652 -9.58 11.55 -18.66
N GLU A 653 -10.30 10.43 -18.73
CA GLU A 653 -11.41 10.20 -19.66
C GLU A 653 -12.67 10.97 -19.26
N THR A 654 -13.03 10.93 -17.97
CA THR A 654 -14.21 11.63 -17.46
C THR A 654 -14.00 13.14 -17.33
N LYS A 655 -12.75 13.59 -17.21
CA LYS A 655 -12.35 14.99 -17.01
C LYS A 655 -12.98 15.59 -15.75
N GLU A 656 -13.23 14.75 -14.74
CA GLU A 656 -13.98 15.10 -13.54
C GLU A 656 -13.27 16.21 -12.74
N PRO A 657 -13.85 17.43 -12.64
CA PRO A 657 -13.20 18.57 -12.00
C PRO A 657 -12.82 18.36 -10.54
N SER A 658 -13.64 17.59 -9.79
CA SER A 658 -13.39 17.30 -8.38
C SER A 658 -12.22 16.32 -8.18
N MET A 659 -11.85 15.56 -9.22
CA MET A 659 -10.84 14.50 -9.16
C MET A 659 -9.49 14.88 -9.78
N MET A 660 -9.44 15.97 -10.54
CA MET A 660 -8.26 16.36 -11.31
C MET A 660 -7.02 16.62 -10.44
N GLU A 661 -7.20 17.16 -9.23
CA GLU A 661 -6.08 17.39 -8.28
C GLU A 661 -5.56 16.08 -7.66
N TYR A 662 -6.29 14.98 -7.81
CA TYR A 662 -5.93 13.68 -7.23
C TYR A 662 -5.24 12.74 -8.22
N VAL A 663 -5.18 13.08 -9.51
CA VAL A 663 -4.76 12.15 -10.59
C VAL A 663 -3.31 11.63 -10.47
N LEU A 664 -2.45 12.34 -9.73
CA LEU A 664 -1.06 11.91 -9.48
C LEU A 664 -0.94 10.83 -8.39
N TYR A 665 -1.88 10.76 -7.43
CA TYR A 665 -1.80 9.76 -6.35
C TYR A 665 -1.96 8.31 -6.84
N PRO A 666 -2.85 7.99 -7.81
CA PRO A 666 -2.91 6.65 -8.39
C PRO A 666 -1.68 6.32 -9.24
N LEU A 667 -1.04 7.31 -9.89
CA LEU A 667 0.22 7.09 -10.60
C LEU A 667 1.36 6.72 -9.63
N ASP A 668 1.34 7.25 -8.42
CA ASP A 668 2.33 6.88 -7.40
C ASP A 668 2.21 5.43 -6.91
N LEU A 669 1.09 4.74 -7.15
CA LEU A 669 1.01 3.31 -6.85
C LEU A 669 2.09 2.50 -7.58
N TYR A 670 2.57 2.98 -8.73
CA TYR A 670 3.72 2.38 -9.40
C TYR A 670 5.02 2.49 -8.59
N ASN A 671 5.21 3.56 -7.81
CA ASN A 671 6.36 3.69 -6.91
C ASN A 671 6.28 2.65 -5.79
N ASP A 672 5.10 2.45 -5.19
CA ASP A 672 4.88 1.42 -4.16
C ASP A 672 5.23 0.03 -4.71
N SER A 673 4.67 -0.32 -5.87
CA SER A 673 4.92 -1.62 -6.52
C SER A 673 6.39 -1.78 -6.95
N ALA A 674 7.02 -0.74 -7.48
CA ALA A 674 8.42 -0.79 -7.88
C ALA A 674 9.36 -0.98 -6.67
N TYR A 675 9.13 -0.23 -5.60
CA TYR A 675 9.87 -0.39 -4.35
C TYR A 675 9.71 -1.80 -3.78
N TYR A 676 8.49 -2.34 -3.78
CA TYR A 676 8.21 -3.70 -3.33
C TYR A 676 8.90 -4.76 -4.21
N ALA A 677 8.87 -4.58 -5.54
CA ALA A 677 9.54 -5.48 -6.49
C ALA A 677 11.07 -5.54 -6.27
N LEU A 678 11.68 -4.39 -5.97
CA LEU A 678 13.12 -4.27 -5.76
C LEU A 678 13.57 -4.75 -4.38
N THR A 679 12.82 -4.43 -3.32
CA THR A 679 13.27 -4.65 -1.93
C THR A 679 12.71 -5.90 -1.28
N LYS A 680 11.43 -6.24 -1.54
CA LYS A 680 10.74 -7.40 -0.95
C LYS A 680 10.81 -8.60 -1.88
N PHE A 681 10.33 -8.47 -3.12
CA PHE A 681 10.40 -9.58 -4.08
C PHE A 681 11.82 -9.82 -4.61
N LYS A 682 12.63 -8.77 -4.73
CA LYS A 682 14.00 -8.82 -5.25
C LYS A 682 14.04 -9.50 -6.62
N LYS A 683 13.23 -9.02 -7.57
CA LYS A 683 13.14 -9.54 -8.96
C LYS A 683 13.21 -8.40 -9.97
N GLN A 684 14.19 -8.48 -10.87
CA GLN A 684 14.41 -7.50 -11.93
C GLN A 684 13.25 -7.46 -12.93
N PHE A 685 12.81 -8.62 -13.44
CA PHE A 685 11.76 -8.67 -14.47
C PHE A 685 10.43 -8.02 -14.02
N LEU A 686 10.11 -8.04 -12.72
CA LEU A 686 8.93 -7.35 -12.21
C LEU A 686 9.10 -5.83 -12.29
N TYR A 687 10.28 -5.30 -11.95
CA TYR A 687 10.58 -3.88 -12.10
C TYR A 687 10.61 -3.48 -13.58
N ASP A 688 11.22 -4.28 -14.44
CA ASP A 688 11.29 -4.02 -15.89
C ASP A 688 9.88 -3.88 -16.49
N GLU A 689 8.93 -4.73 -16.06
CA GLU A 689 7.53 -4.68 -16.48
C GLU A 689 6.78 -3.46 -15.92
N ILE A 690 7.00 -3.11 -14.65
CA ILE A 690 6.45 -1.88 -14.05
C ILE A 690 6.96 -0.65 -14.80
N GLU A 691 8.26 -0.59 -15.07
CA GLU A 691 8.89 0.52 -15.78
C GLU A 691 8.35 0.65 -17.21
N ALA A 692 8.23 -0.46 -17.93
CA ALA A 692 7.66 -0.46 -19.28
C ALA A 692 6.20 -0.01 -19.29
N GLU A 693 5.40 -0.44 -18.30
CA GLU A 693 4.00 0.00 -18.15
C GLU A 693 3.90 1.48 -17.83
N VAL A 694 4.71 1.98 -16.88
CA VAL A 694 4.79 3.41 -16.55
C VAL A 694 5.16 4.24 -17.77
N ASN A 695 6.14 3.80 -18.56
CA ASN A 695 6.57 4.54 -19.75
C ASN A 695 5.40 4.74 -20.75
N LEU A 696 4.64 3.67 -21.02
CA LEU A 696 3.46 3.73 -21.90
C LEU A 696 2.32 4.57 -21.30
N CYS A 697 1.98 4.33 -20.04
CA CYS A 697 0.89 5.01 -19.35
C CYS A 697 1.19 6.51 -19.16
N PHE A 698 2.44 6.88 -18.86
CA PHE A 698 2.83 8.27 -18.68
C PHE A 698 2.81 9.06 -20.00
N ASP A 699 3.21 8.45 -21.11
CA ASP A 699 3.05 9.07 -22.44
C ASP A 699 1.57 9.36 -22.76
N GLN A 700 0.67 8.41 -22.45
CA GLN A 700 -0.77 8.60 -22.59
C GLN A 700 -1.31 9.66 -21.62
N PHE A 701 -0.84 9.66 -20.37
CA PHE A 701 -1.20 10.66 -19.37
C PHE A 701 -0.89 12.07 -19.86
N VAL A 702 0.34 12.33 -20.30
CA VAL A 702 0.74 13.65 -20.81
C VAL A 702 -0.04 14.01 -22.08
N TYR A 703 -0.30 13.05 -22.98
CA TYR A 703 -1.12 13.29 -24.18
C TYR A 703 -2.54 13.72 -23.80
N LYS A 704 -3.25 12.92 -23.02
CA LYS A 704 -4.66 13.16 -22.65
C LYS A 704 -4.79 14.43 -21.81
N LEU A 705 -3.86 14.68 -20.89
CA LEU A 705 -3.84 15.88 -20.05
C LEU A 705 -3.58 17.15 -20.86
N ALA A 706 -2.60 17.15 -21.76
CA ALA A 706 -2.32 18.34 -22.57
C ALA A 706 -3.47 18.65 -23.55
N ASP A 707 -4.08 17.62 -24.18
CA ASP A 707 -5.19 17.78 -25.11
C ASP A 707 -6.43 18.38 -24.41
N GLN A 708 -6.79 17.86 -23.23
CA GLN A 708 -7.93 18.40 -22.48
C GLN A 708 -7.67 19.81 -21.92
N ILE A 709 -6.45 20.13 -21.50
CA ILE A 709 -6.08 21.48 -21.03
C ILE A 709 -6.20 22.49 -22.17
N PHE A 710 -5.65 22.18 -23.34
CA PHE A 710 -5.74 23.06 -24.51
C PHE A 710 -7.21 23.28 -24.91
N ALA A 711 -7.99 22.20 -25.01
CA ALA A 711 -9.41 22.29 -25.33
C ALA A 711 -10.20 23.11 -24.30
N TYR A 712 -9.90 22.98 -23.02
CA TYR A 712 -10.52 23.74 -21.93
C TYR A 712 -10.27 25.25 -22.08
N TYR A 713 -9.01 25.68 -22.21
CA TYR A 713 -8.68 27.10 -22.33
C TYR A 713 -9.11 27.68 -23.69
N LYS A 714 -9.20 26.86 -24.75
CA LYS A 714 -9.80 27.29 -26.03
C LYS A 714 -11.29 27.55 -25.88
N ALA A 715 -12.05 26.59 -25.35
CA ALA A 715 -13.48 26.74 -25.12
C ALA A 715 -13.80 27.92 -24.18
N MET A 716 -12.96 28.15 -23.16
CA MET A 716 -13.06 29.32 -22.29
C MET A 716 -12.87 30.62 -23.08
N ALA A 717 -11.85 30.71 -23.93
CA ALA A 717 -11.61 31.90 -24.76
C ALA A 717 -12.78 32.19 -25.71
N GLY A 718 -13.25 31.16 -26.43
CA GLY A 718 -14.43 31.28 -27.31
C GLY A 718 -15.69 31.68 -26.54
N SER A 719 -15.89 31.13 -25.34
CA SER A 719 -17.05 31.46 -24.51
C SER A 719 -17.02 32.90 -23.99
N VAL A 720 -15.85 33.39 -23.59
CA VAL A 720 -15.64 34.77 -23.09
C VAL A 720 -15.87 35.81 -24.19
N LEU A 721 -15.46 35.52 -25.43
CA LEU A 721 -15.59 36.43 -26.56
C LEU A 721 -16.94 36.35 -27.27
N LEU A 722 -17.73 35.28 -27.05
CA LEU A 722 -19.06 35.18 -27.65
C LEU A 722 -20.01 36.25 -27.10
N ASP A 723 -20.70 36.95 -28.01
CA ASP A 723 -21.58 38.06 -27.66
C ASP A 723 -22.67 37.65 -26.66
N LYS A 724 -22.79 38.44 -25.58
CA LYS A 724 -23.70 38.15 -24.47
C LYS A 724 -25.16 38.34 -24.87
N ARG A 725 -25.44 39.29 -25.77
CA ARG A 725 -26.80 39.55 -26.26
C ARG A 725 -27.25 38.40 -27.16
N PHE A 726 -26.39 37.94 -28.07
CA PHE A 726 -26.63 36.77 -28.89
C PHE A 726 -26.94 35.53 -28.05
N ARG A 727 -26.14 35.24 -27.01
CA ARG A 727 -26.42 34.15 -26.07
C ARG A 727 -27.80 34.27 -25.41
N ALA A 728 -28.21 35.48 -25.02
CA ALA A 728 -29.52 35.74 -24.43
C ALA A 728 -30.67 35.54 -25.44
N GLU A 729 -30.47 36.00 -26.69
CA GLU A 729 -31.44 35.81 -27.78
C GLU A 729 -31.59 34.32 -28.10
N CYS A 730 -30.51 33.56 -28.27
CA CYS A 730 -30.56 32.11 -28.47
C CYS A 730 -31.35 31.42 -27.36
N LYS A 731 -31.11 31.79 -26.09
CA LYS A 731 -31.85 31.26 -24.94
C LYS A 731 -33.35 31.56 -25.04
N ASN A 732 -33.74 32.75 -25.49
CA ASN A 732 -35.14 33.10 -25.72
C ASN A 732 -35.80 32.27 -26.83
N TYR A 733 -35.01 31.82 -27.82
CA TYR A 733 -35.44 30.89 -28.87
C TYR A 733 -35.32 29.41 -28.47
N GLY A 734 -35.01 29.10 -27.21
CA GLY A 734 -34.88 27.73 -26.71
C GLY A 734 -33.54 27.05 -27.04
N VAL A 735 -32.58 27.78 -27.62
CA VAL A 735 -31.22 27.30 -27.92
C VAL A 735 -30.28 27.76 -26.81
N ILE A 736 -29.90 26.85 -25.92
CA ILE A 736 -28.99 27.14 -24.81
C ILE A 736 -27.56 26.83 -25.26
N ILE A 737 -26.73 27.85 -25.41
CA ILE A 737 -25.28 27.68 -25.62
C ILE A 737 -24.64 27.55 -24.23
N PRO A 738 -24.18 26.36 -23.83
CA PRO A 738 -23.65 26.15 -22.49
C PRO A 738 -22.35 26.94 -22.27
N TYR A 739 -22.08 27.27 -21.01
CA TYR A 739 -20.75 27.70 -20.60
C TYR A 739 -19.87 26.45 -20.41
N PRO A 740 -18.57 26.51 -20.74
CA PRO A 740 -17.67 25.40 -20.47
C PRO A 740 -17.61 25.16 -18.95
N PRO A 741 -17.70 23.89 -18.50
CA PRO A 741 -17.62 23.57 -17.07
C PRO A 741 -16.24 23.94 -16.53
N SER A 742 -16.18 24.51 -15.32
CA SER A 742 -14.91 24.84 -14.67
C SER A 742 -14.11 23.57 -14.31
N ASN A 743 -12.78 23.64 -14.33
CA ASN A 743 -11.91 22.52 -14.02
C ASN A 743 -10.66 22.99 -13.23
N ARG A 744 -9.90 22.05 -12.66
CA ARG A 744 -8.82 22.28 -11.68
C ARG A 744 -7.45 21.81 -12.21
N TYR A 745 -7.04 22.30 -13.38
CA TYR A 745 -5.73 21.96 -13.97
C TYR A 745 -4.55 22.74 -13.39
N GLU A 746 -4.80 23.82 -12.63
CA GLU A 746 -3.75 24.75 -12.21
C GLU A 746 -2.67 24.10 -11.35
N THR A 747 -3.04 23.16 -10.47
CA THR A 747 -2.10 22.45 -9.60
C THR A 747 -1.19 21.53 -10.41
N LEU A 748 -1.74 20.82 -11.39
CA LEU A 748 -0.99 19.98 -12.35
C LEU A 748 -0.02 20.81 -13.19
N LEU A 749 -0.48 21.96 -13.69
CA LEU A 749 0.36 22.90 -14.44
C LEU A 749 1.49 23.51 -13.59
N LYS A 750 1.41 23.46 -12.26
CA LYS A 750 2.47 23.92 -11.34
C LYS A 750 3.49 22.85 -10.98
N GLN A 751 3.30 21.59 -11.39
CA GLN A 751 4.26 20.52 -11.11
C GLN A 751 5.52 20.67 -11.98
N ARG A 752 6.69 20.65 -11.33
CA ARG A 752 8.02 20.85 -11.92
C ARG A 752 8.96 19.66 -11.68
N HIS A 753 8.68 18.82 -10.70
CA HIS A 753 9.60 17.75 -10.30
C HIS A 753 8.89 16.48 -9.79
N VAL A 754 7.87 16.02 -10.52
CA VAL A 754 7.07 14.83 -10.17
C VAL A 754 7.98 13.61 -9.96
N GLN A 755 7.86 12.96 -8.80
CA GLN A 755 8.73 11.85 -8.42
C GLN A 755 8.13 10.50 -8.85
N LEU A 756 8.71 9.87 -9.88
CA LEU A 756 8.21 8.61 -10.42
C LEU A 756 9.34 7.67 -10.84
N LEU A 757 9.35 6.47 -10.27
CA LEU A 757 10.38 5.44 -10.43
C LEU A 757 11.81 5.96 -10.22
N GLY A 758 12.00 6.89 -9.28
CA GLY A 758 13.28 7.55 -8.99
C GLY A 758 13.66 8.67 -9.95
N ARG A 759 12.81 9.03 -10.93
CA ARG A 759 13.00 10.18 -11.82
C ARG A 759 12.30 11.40 -11.22
N SER A 760 12.85 12.58 -11.49
CA SER A 760 12.20 13.86 -11.27
C SER A 760 11.70 14.40 -12.62
N ILE A 761 10.39 14.47 -12.80
CA ILE A 761 9.75 14.79 -14.08
C ILE A 761 9.14 16.20 -14.06
N ASP A 762 9.58 17.05 -14.98
CA ASP A 762 8.97 18.36 -15.22
C ASP A 762 7.70 18.23 -16.07
N LEU A 763 6.58 17.99 -15.39
CA LEU A 763 5.27 17.83 -16.04
C LEU A 763 4.86 19.11 -16.78
N ASN A 764 5.13 20.29 -16.22
CA ASN A 764 4.82 21.56 -16.90
C ASN A 764 5.55 21.70 -18.22
N ARG A 765 6.84 21.36 -18.27
CA ARG A 765 7.60 21.37 -19.52
C ARG A 765 6.99 20.45 -20.58
N LEU A 766 6.63 19.22 -20.21
CA LEU A 766 6.04 18.26 -21.15
C LEU A 766 4.67 18.71 -21.68
N ILE A 767 3.83 19.28 -20.81
CA ILE A 767 2.55 19.87 -21.20
C ILE A 767 2.76 21.07 -22.12
N THR A 768 3.71 21.95 -21.78
CA THR A 768 4.03 23.17 -22.55
C THR A 768 4.44 22.84 -23.98
N GLN A 769 5.26 21.81 -24.18
CA GLN A 769 5.67 21.37 -25.53
C GLN A 769 4.46 21.00 -26.40
N ARG A 770 3.50 20.24 -25.85
CA ARG A 770 2.30 19.81 -26.58
C ARG A 770 1.33 20.97 -26.82
N ILE A 771 1.15 21.84 -25.83
CA ILE A 771 0.28 23.01 -25.95
C ILE A 771 0.85 24.03 -26.94
N SER A 772 2.17 24.21 -26.98
CA SER A 772 2.83 25.05 -27.99
C SER A 772 2.54 24.54 -29.40
N ALA A 773 2.72 23.23 -29.64
CA ALA A 773 2.37 22.62 -30.93
C ALA A 773 0.88 22.76 -31.28
N ALA A 774 -0.02 22.64 -30.29
CA ALA A 774 -1.45 22.84 -30.49
C ALA A 774 -1.81 24.29 -30.84
N MET A 775 -1.13 25.28 -30.25
CA MET A 775 -1.26 26.70 -30.60
C MET A 775 -0.81 26.98 -32.04
N TYR A 776 0.37 26.50 -32.43
CA TYR A 776 0.85 26.61 -33.82
C TYR A 776 -0.14 25.98 -34.80
N LYS A 777 -0.63 24.78 -34.51
CA LYS A 777 -1.65 24.11 -35.31
C LYS A 777 -2.94 24.92 -35.39
N SER A 778 -3.43 25.49 -34.29
CA SER A 778 -4.62 26.34 -34.31
C SER A 778 -4.47 27.59 -35.19
N LEU A 779 -3.30 28.23 -35.17
CA LEU A 779 -3.02 29.39 -36.00
C LEU A 779 -2.92 29.01 -37.48
N ASP A 780 -2.21 27.93 -37.79
CA ASP A 780 -2.11 27.39 -39.14
C ASP A 780 -3.49 27.02 -39.71
N GLN A 781 -4.34 26.37 -38.92
CA GLN A 781 -5.69 26.01 -39.36
C GLN A 781 -6.59 27.22 -39.58
N ALA A 782 -6.44 28.28 -38.77
CA ALA A 782 -7.16 29.54 -38.99
C ALA A 782 -6.79 30.17 -40.34
N ILE A 783 -5.49 30.25 -40.65
CA ILE A 783 -4.98 30.83 -41.91
C ILE A 783 -5.34 29.94 -43.10
N SER A 784 -5.18 28.62 -42.97
CA SER A 784 -5.52 27.66 -44.03
C SER A 784 -7.01 27.68 -44.37
N ARG A 785 -7.88 27.92 -43.37
CA ARG A 785 -9.31 28.10 -43.61
C ARG A 785 -9.61 29.37 -44.40
N PHE A 786 -8.94 30.49 -44.09
CA PHE A 786 -9.06 31.70 -44.88
C PHE A 786 -8.61 31.50 -46.33
N GLU A 787 -7.51 30.76 -46.57
CA GLU A 787 -7.03 30.40 -47.91
C GLU A 787 -8.02 29.54 -48.72
N SER A 788 -8.95 28.85 -48.05
CA SER A 788 -10.00 28.07 -48.71
C SER A 788 -11.29 28.85 -49.02
N GLU A 789 -11.38 30.09 -48.58
CA GLU A 789 -12.59 30.92 -48.66
C GLU A 789 -12.36 32.23 -49.43
N ASP A 790 -13.45 32.95 -49.72
CA ASP A 790 -13.37 34.26 -50.40
C ASP A 790 -12.94 35.39 -49.45
N LEU A 791 -12.69 36.58 -50.00
CA LEU A 791 -12.23 37.74 -49.22
C LEU A 791 -13.15 38.12 -48.04
N THR A 792 -14.44 37.80 -48.10
CA THR A 792 -15.41 38.18 -47.04
C THR A 792 -15.19 37.40 -45.74
N SER A 793 -14.57 36.21 -45.82
CA SER A 793 -14.20 35.37 -44.68
C SER A 793 -13.06 35.94 -43.83
N ILE A 794 -12.40 37.03 -44.24
CA ILE A 794 -11.35 37.67 -43.45
C ILE A 794 -11.83 38.14 -42.07
N VAL A 795 -13.12 38.46 -41.94
CA VAL A 795 -13.75 38.80 -40.65
C VAL A 795 -13.81 37.57 -39.73
N GLU A 796 -14.11 36.40 -40.29
CA GLU A 796 -14.08 35.14 -39.54
C GLU A 796 -12.66 34.80 -39.06
N LEU A 797 -11.66 35.01 -39.93
CA LEU A 797 -10.25 34.86 -39.59
C LEU A 797 -9.85 35.79 -38.43
N GLU A 798 -10.22 37.07 -38.49
CA GLU A 798 -9.90 38.04 -37.44
C GLU A 798 -10.42 37.59 -36.08
N TRP A 799 -11.69 37.17 -36.01
CA TRP A 799 -12.28 36.65 -34.78
C TRP A 799 -11.60 35.37 -34.28
N LEU A 800 -11.25 34.46 -35.20
CA LEU A 800 -10.56 33.23 -34.84
C LEU A 800 -9.13 33.50 -34.32
N LEU A 801 -8.43 34.47 -34.89
CA LEU A 801 -7.14 34.94 -34.39
C LEU A 801 -7.26 35.60 -33.02
N GLU A 802 -8.32 36.36 -32.75
CA GLU A 802 -8.53 36.98 -31.44
C GLU A 802 -8.86 35.92 -30.36
N ILE A 803 -9.62 34.88 -30.71
CA ILE A 803 -9.82 33.71 -29.83
C ILE A 803 -8.46 33.04 -29.54
N ASN A 804 -7.65 32.79 -30.57
CA ASN A 804 -6.31 32.22 -30.38
C ASN A 804 -5.42 33.12 -29.50
N ARG A 805 -5.49 34.45 -29.65
CA ARG A 805 -4.76 35.42 -28.83
C ARG A 805 -5.21 35.36 -27.36
N LEU A 806 -6.50 35.24 -27.11
CA LEU A 806 -7.02 35.09 -25.75
C LEU A 806 -6.65 33.71 -25.15
N THR A 807 -6.73 32.63 -25.93
CA THR A 807 -6.26 31.30 -25.49
C THR A 807 -4.79 31.32 -25.10
N HIS A 808 -3.92 31.92 -25.93
CA HIS A 808 -2.50 32.12 -25.62
C HIS A 808 -2.32 32.87 -24.28
N ARG A 809 -3.04 33.98 -24.10
CA ARG A 809 -2.97 34.80 -22.87
C ARG A 809 -3.42 34.02 -21.62
N LEU A 810 -4.45 33.19 -21.73
CA LEU A 810 -4.92 32.36 -20.62
C LEU A 810 -3.89 31.29 -20.26
N LEU A 811 -3.30 30.62 -21.25
CA LEU A 811 -2.29 29.59 -21.06
C LEU A 811 -0.99 30.16 -20.47
N CYS A 812 -0.54 31.32 -20.94
CA CYS A 812 0.68 31.98 -20.46
C CYS A 812 0.65 32.39 -18.98
N LYS A 813 -0.51 32.31 -18.32
CA LYS A 813 -0.59 32.48 -16.85
C LYS A 813 0.06 31.33 -16.08
N HIS A 814 0.19 30.16 -16.70
CA HIS A 814 0.61 28.92 -16.03
C HIS A 814 1.86 28.28 -16.66
N MET A 815 2.21 28.67 -17.89
CA MET A 815 3.32 28.11 -18.65
C MET A 815 4.03 29.16 -19.51
N THR A 816 5.20 28.83 -20.03
CA THR A 816 5.98 29.73 -20.88
C THR A 816 5.86 29.31 -22.34
N LEU A 817 5.15 30.12 -23.15
CA LEU A 817 5.03 29.94 -24.60
C LEU A 817 5.82 31.05 -25.32
N ASP A 818 6.16 30.80 -26.59
CA ASP A 818 6.65 31.86 -27.47
C ASP A 818 5.62 33.01 -27.55
N SER A 819 6.09 34.23 -27.83
CA SER A 819 5.18 35.37 -27.98
C SER A 819 4.15 35.09 -29.07
N PHE A 820 2.89 35.52 -28.85
CA PHE A 820 1.81 35.28 -29.81
C PHE A 820 2.17 35.81 -31.21
N ASP A 821 2.82 36.98 -31.30
CA ASP A 821 3.21 37.57 -32.58
C ASP A 821 4.28 36.74 -33.30
N ALA A 822 5.21 36.10 -32.57
CA ALA A 822 6.17 35.18 -33.16
C ALA A 822 5.46 33.94 -33.73
N MET A 823 4.60 33.30 -32.93
CA MET A 823 3.82 32.13 -33.35
C MET A 823 2.94 32.44 -34.58
N PHE A 824 2.29 33.60 -34.58
CA PHE A 824 1.45 34.06 -35.69
C PHE A 824 2.27 34.34 -36.95
N ARG A 825 3.39 35.04 -36.83
CA ARG A 825 4.27 35.31 -38.00
C ARG A 825 4.80 34.03 -38.59
N GLU A 826 5.17 33.06 -37.76
CA GLU A 826 5.63 31.76 -38.22
C GLU A 826 4.53 31.01 -38.97
N ALA A 827 3.33 30.86 -38.39
CA ALA A 827 2.19 30.23 -39.06
C ALA A 827 1.76 30.94 -40.35
N ASN A 828 1.91 32.27 -40.39
CA ASN A 828 1.65 33.12 -41.56
C ASN A 828 2.81 33.14 -42.57
N HIS A 829 3.88 32.37 -42.36
CA HIS A 829 5.11 32.35 -43.16
C HIS A 829 5.74 33.75 -43.36
N ASN A 830 5.59 34.63 -42.37
CA ASN A 830 6.01 36.03 -42.39
C ASN A 830 7.21 36.30 -41.46
N VAL A 831 8.10 35.32 -41.31
CA VAL A 831 9.37 35.44 -40.56
C VAL A 831 10.53 35.64 -41.52
N SER A 832 10.67 34.75 -42.51
CA SER A 832 11.72 34.80 -43.54
C SER A 832 11.25 35.38 -44.87
N ALA A 833 9.97 35.75 -44.99
CA ALA A 833 9.39 36.36 -46.18
C ALA A 833 8.80 37.74 -45.84
N PRO A 834 8.80 38.69 -46.80
CA PRO A 834 8.30 40.05 -46.58
C PRO A 834 6.76 40.15 -46.56
N TYR A 835 6.06 39.17 -47.14
CA TYR A 835 4.61 39.10 -47.19
C TYR A 835 4.15 37.72 -46.73
N GLY A 836 3.25 37.69 -45.75
CA GLY A 836 2.68 36.45 -45.24
C GLY A 836 1.56 35.89 -46.10
N ARG A 837 1.18 34.65 -45.79
CA ARG A 837 0.06 33.90 -46.39
C ARG A 837 -1.22 34.72 -46.53
N ILE A 838 -1.64 35.40 -45.45
CA ILE A 838 -2.86 36.22 -45.44
C ILE A 838 -2.79 37.34 -46.49
N THR A 839 -1.66 38.06 -46.58
CA THR A 839 -1.49 39.15 -47.54
C THR A 839 -1.52 38.65 -48.98
N LEU A 840 -0.87 37.50 -49.23
CA LEU A 840 -0.86 36.86 -50.54
C LEU A 840 -2.27 36.40 -50.95
N HIS A 841 -3.02 35.80 -50.02
CA HIS A 841 -4.40 35.35 -50.28
C HIS A 841 -5.36 36.52 -50.51
N VAL A 842 -5.25 37.61 -49.74
CA VAL A 842 -6.03 38.83 -49.99
C VAL A 842 -5.79 39.35 -51.40
N PHE A 843 -4.54 39.40 -51.85
CA PHE A 843 -4.23 39.83 -53.22
C PHE A 843 -4.76 38.85 -54.28
N TRP A 844 -4.67 37.54 -54.02
CA TRP A 844 -5.24 36.50 -54.87
C TRP A 844 -6.76 36.68 -55.05
N GLU A 845 -7.50 36.78 -53.94
CA GLU A 845 -8.95 36.96 -53.95
C GLU A 845 -9.38 38.31 -54.54
N LEU A 846 -8.59 39.37 -54.34
CA LEU A 846 -8.83 40.65 -55.02
C LEU A 846 -8.77 40.50 -56.53
N ASN A 847 -7.76 39.80 -57.05
CA ASN A 847 -7.53 39.64 -58.48
C ASN A 847 -8.53 38.68 -59.14
N PHE A 848 -8.86 37.57 -58.48
CA PHE A 848 -9.62 36.48 -59.08
C PHE A 848 -11.11 36.43 -58.72
N ASP A 849 -11.56 37.08 -57.64
CA ASP A 849 -12.98 37.10 -57.25
C ASP A 849 -13.52 38.52 -57.06
N PHE A 850 -12.90 39.34 -56.22
CA PHE A 850 -13.47 40.65 -55.84
C PHE A 850 -13.62 41.61 -57.03
N LEU A 851 -12.54 41.88 -57.77
CA LEU A 851 -12.56 42.79 -58.91
C LEU A 851 -13.52 42.34 -60.04
N PRO A 852 -13.53 41.06 -60.48
CA PRO A 852 -14.43 40.64 -61.55
C PRO A 852 -15.88 40.38 -61.12
N ASN A 853 -16.14 40.04 -59.85
CA ASN A 853 -17.45 39.54 -59.41
C ASN A 853 -18.21 40.48 -58.46
N TYR A 854 -17.69 41.65 -58.08
CA TYR A 854 -18.39 42.57 -57.18
C TYR A 854 -18.71 43.94 -57.80
N CYS A 855 -19.89 44.46 -57.46
CA CYS A 855 -20.39 45.77 -57.86
C CYS A 855 -20.40 46.72 -56.66
N TYR A 856 -19.79 47.90 -56.81
CA TYR A 856 -19.83 48.94 -55.78
C TYR A 856 -21.15 49.70 -55.80
N ASN A 857 -21.81 49.80 -54.65
CA ASN A 857 -22.96 50.67 -54.44
C ASN A 857 -22.52 51.92 -53.67
N GLY A 858 -22.37 53.04 -54.37
CA GLY A 858 -21.93 54.31 -53.79
C GLY A 858 -22.89 54.91 -52.75
N SER A 859 -24.17 54.53 -52.75
CA SER A 859 -25.14 55.02 -51.77
C SER A 859 -25.01 54.32 -50.41
N THR A 860 -24.64 53.03 -50.40
CA THR A 860 -24.51 52.24 -49.16
C THR A 860 -23.05 52.03 -48.75
N ASN A 861 -22.10 52.43 -49.60
CA ASN A 861 -20.67 52.19 -49.46
C ASN A 861 -20.34 50.69 -49.27
N ARG A 862 -21.02 49.82 -50.03
CA ARG A 862 -20.85 48.36 -49.98
C ARG A 862 -20.65 47.77 -51.36
N PHE A 863 -19.88 46.69 -51.42
CA PHE A 863 -19.76 45.84 -52.59
C PHE A 863 -20.72 44.65 -52.46
N VAL A 864 -21.36 44.26 -53.57
CA VAL A 864 -22.24 43.08 -53.63
C VAL A 864 -21.89 42.24 -54.85
N ARG A 865 -22.06 40.92 -54.78
CA ARG A 865 -21.81 40.05 -55.93
C ARG A 865 -22.69 40.45 -57.12
N THR A 866 -22.11 40.42 -58.32
CA THR A 866 -22.81 40.64 -59.58
C THR A 866 -23.83 39.52 -59.85
N ALA A 867 -24.93 39.83 -60.54
CA ALA A 867 -25.88 38.82 -60.99
C ALA A 867 -25.38 38.02 -62.21
N ILE A 868 -24.39 38.55 -62.93
CA ILE A 868 -23.80 37.93 -64.11
C ILE A 868 -22.28 37.84 -63.87
N PRO A 869 -21.72 36.63 -63.64
CA PRO A 869 -20.29 36.47 -63.39
C PRO A 869 -19.50 36.80 -64.66
N PHE A 870 -18.51 37.69 -64.55
CA PHE A 870 -17.66 38.09 -65.68
C PHE A 870 -16.46 37.15 -65.88
N THR A 871 -16.12 36.38 -64.85
CA THR A 871 -15.10 35.31 -64.88
C THR A 871 -15.61 34.09 -64.12
N GLN A 872 -15.07 32.90 -64.42
CA GLN A 872 -15.37 31.71 -63.61
C GLN A 872 -14.79 31.89 -62.20
N GLU A 873 -15.56 31.54 -61.17
CA GLU A 873 -15.06 31.57 -59.79
C GLU A 873 -13.85 30.64 -59.64
N PRO A 874 -12.80 31.07 -58.91
CA PRO A 874 -11.64 30.24 -58.68
C PRO A 874 -12.05 28.96 -57.92
N GLN A 875 -11.58 27.81 -58.38
CA GLN A 875 -11.76 26.57 -57.65
C GLN A 875 -10.92 26.64 -56.37
N ARG A 876 -11.59 26.61 -55.21
CA ARG A 876 -10.95 26.62 -53.89
C ARG A 876 -10.90 25.19 -53.33
N ASP A 877 -9.76 24.83 -52.76
CA ASP A 877 -9.63 23.58 -52.01
C ASP A 877 -10.44 23.68 -50.72
N LYS A 878 -11.13 22.60 -50.34
CA LYS A 878 -11.95 22.61 -49.12
C LYS A 878 -11.07 22.64 -47.87
N PRO A 879 -11.49 23.33 -46.79
CA PRO A 879 -10.75 23.33 -45.54
C PRO A 879 -10.68 21.92 -44.95
N ALA A 880 -9.57 21.61 -44.28
CA ALA A 880 -9.41 20.36 -43.56
C ALA A 880 -10.41 20.25 -42.41
N ASN A 881 -11.03 19.09 -42.25
CA ASN A 881 -11.90 18.83 -41.10
C ASN A 881 -11.04 18.59 -39.85
N VAL A 882 -11.09 19.52 -38.90
CA VAL A 882 -10.29 19.47 -37.67
C VAL A 882 -11.17 19.39 -36.42
N GLN A 883 -10.59 18.93 -35.32
CA GLN A 883 -11.28 18.91 -34.04
C GLN A 883 -11.69 20.34 -33.62
N PRO A 884 -12.87 20.53 -32.99
CA PRO A 884 -13.42 21.87 -32.70
C PRO A 884 -12.50 22.77 -31.86
N TYR A 885 -11.69 22.17 -31.00
CA TYR A 885 -10.75 22.90 -30.15
C TYR A 885 -9.55 23.48 -30.90
N TYR A 886 -9.31 23.10 -32.15
CA TYR A 886 -8.36 23.83 -32.99
C TYR A 886 -8.96 25.12 -33.57
N LEU A 887 -10.29 25.24 -33.59
CA LEU A 887 -11.04 26.39 -34.05
C LEU A 887 -11.58 27.19 -32.84
N TYR A 888 -12.91 27.21 -32.66
CA TYR A 888 -13.64 28.01 -31.67
C TYR A 888 -13.71 27.39 -30.27
N GLY A 889 -13.36 26.11 -30.11
CA GLY A 889 -13.38 25.39 -28.82
C GLY A 889 -14.31 24.18 -28.81
N SER A 890 -15.59 24.40 -29.10
CA SER A 890 -16.67 23.40 -29.10
C SER A 890 -17.42 23.36 -30.43
N LYS A 891 -18.34 22.39 -30.57
CA LYS A 891 -19.26 22.33 -31.72
C LYS A 891 -20.39 23.36 -31.62
N ASP A 892 -20.84 23.65 -30.40
CA ASP A 892 -21.72 24.78 -30.06
C ASP A 892 -20.92 26.09 -30.11
#